data_AF-A0A850G8K9-F1
#
_entry.id   AF-A0A850G8K9-F1
#
_cell.length_a   1.000
_cell.length_b   1.000
_cell.length_c   1.000
_cell.angle_alpha   90.00
_cell.angle_beta   90.00
_cell.angle_gamma   90.00
#
_symmetry.space_group_name_H-M   'P 1'
#
loop_
_entity.id
_entity.type
_entity.pdbx_description
1 polymer ?
#
loop_
_entity_poly.entity_id
_entity_poly.type
_entity_poly.pdbx_seq_one_letter_code
_entity_poly.pdbx_strand_id
1 'polypeptide(L)'
;MSRGSIVGVRRTRSVDRREAVLESAWLHRLDAPSWESPAGVLSVESGQPLDQSADGDVVLVMTKPGGGAALEHAAGIGRGGARVYVLAEQGWTPTGTPLEHVPRVLVRRVAEVPATGLVAGTAAVLWFGTGPTWRLVLTVRQRDALRQLFLRCFWHRAVDEAWSSGGAFQFRPASERPFDVPEVTGDASVRLTSSSDGSVADERATHTLLNHAPPTDLSCRRLWTAPSGGQKGPLLTMLQAGCSVTWDKVGLPDASTDGRKGRLLLPGDEARLRVELSPEQASALLEVLDGPAAWSFQAGLELGAFADQPVEFWLPGADGAMELSREVRLDMPTVQPEELREVLEAAPAQWSPPPPLALGVVYAWEVLPPTVPNGAQDDPLVGQWRNVDRDWDKRLAVVRGALETAGGLRASIGKTFKRLMSSIMGFERDETKLQEELAALAAEQPSGHGPEGAEDLLGRLGKLEEEIGKLHVDLEQAEKKAREDEERARQQEAWASSVSAARGELPSKKAELEAARDEQGAVGVQFDEVEAALAEEQDKKKKKDLRARKHKLTDQRNRAAQRVRGLEQEIEALEVRVAEPFVYKPRPTPPSKKKDKGRRFVPSAPKKTIKAIPDDALPSVGVLKKHKGKRYVVIEDWSELDIGEAEARRLGAKLVAKEGT
;
A
#
# COMPACT_ATOMS: atom_id res chain seq x y z
N MET A 1 6.46 -15.20 -14.31
CA MET A 1 6.37 -13.73 -14.48
C MET A 1 5.02 -13.30 -13.99
N SER A 2 4.98 -12.46 -12.95
CA SER A 2 3.74 -11.88 -12.45
C SER A 2 3.06 -11.10 -13.59
N ARG A 3 1.81 -11.42 -13.90
CA ARG A 3 0.98 -10.62 -14.81
C ARG A 3 0.16 -9.67 -13.95
N GLY A 4 0.18 -8.38 -14.27
CA GLY A 4 -0.64 -7.36 -13.58
C GLY A 4 0.14 -6.10 -13.24
N SER A 5 -0.59 -5.18 -12.60
CA SER A 5 -0.10 -3.84 -12.26
C SER A 5 1.04 -3.89 -11.24
N ILE A 6 1.98 -2.98 -11.40
CA ILE A 6 3.08 -2.78 -10.45
C ILE A 6 2.53 -2.04 -9.24
N VAL A 7 2.41 -2.74 -8.11
CA VAL A 7 1.89 -2.21 -6.83
C VAL A 7 2.79 -2.66 -5.69
N GLY A 8 2.64 -2.03 -4.52
CA GLY A 8 3.27 -2.49 -3.28
C GLY A 8 2.98 -3.97 -3.00
N VAL A 9 4.01 -4.75 -2.68
CA VAL A 9 3.88 -6.19 -2.38
C VAL A 9 4.14 -6.44 -0.91
N ARG A 10 3.13 -6.97 -0.20
CA ARG A 10 3.33 -7.47 1.16
C ARG A 10 3.97 -8.84 1.14
N ARG A 11 5.03 -9.01 1.92
CA ARG A 11 5.78 -10.27 2.04
C ARG A 11 5.83 -10.75 3.48
N THR A 12 6.01 -12.05 3.61
CA THR A 12 6.23 -12.69 4.89
C THR A 12 7.39 -13.68 4.83
N ARG A 13 8.07 -13.85 5.95
CA ARG A 13 9.07 -14.89 6.19
C ARG A 13 8.78 -15.52 7.53
N SER A 14 8.53 -16.82 7.53
CA SER A 14 8.41 -17.61 8.76
C SER A 14 9.77 -18.19 9.14
N VAL A 15 10.04 -18.24 10.45
CA VAL A 15 11.19 -18.89 11.04
C VAL A 15 10.68 -19.80 12.15
N ASP A 16 10.92 -21.11 12.02
CA ASP A 16 10.70 -22.07 13.09
C ASP A 16 11.84 -21.96 14.11
N ARG A 17 11.49 -21.91 15.39
CA ARG A 17 12.42 -21.74 16.52
C ARG A 17 12.26 -22.84 17.56
N ARG A 18 11.64 -23.97 17.22
CA ARG A 18 11.58 -25.14 18.12
C ARG A 18 12.97 -25.63 18.55
N GLU A 19 13.95 -25.58 17.66
CA GLU A 19 15.34 -25.96 17.96
C GLU A 19 16.15 -24.84 18.67
N ALA A 20 15.53 -23.69 18.95
CA ALA A 20 16.23 -22.61 19.64
C ALA A 20 16.48 -23.00 21.11
N VAL A 21 17.71 -22.75 21.57
CA VAL A 21 18.14 -23.08 22.93
C VAL A 21 18.24 -21.81 23.76
N LEU A 22 17.51 -21.77 24.88
CA LEU A 22 17.72 -20.79 25.93
C LEU A 22 18.95 -21.20 26.75
N GLU A 23 19.84 -20.25 26.99
CA GLU A 23 21.03 -20.49 27.81
C GLU A 23 20.65 -20.96 29.22
N SER A 24 19.67 -20.30 29.84
CA SER A 24 19.13 -20.69 31.15
C SER A 24 17.80 -20.00 31.44
N ALA A 25 16.93 -20.66 32.21
CA ALA A 25 15.73 -20.05 32.75
C ALA A 25 15.27 -20.81 34.00
N TRP A 26 14.43 -20.16 34.81
CA TRP A 26 13.55 -20.90 35.71
C TRP A 26 12.38 -21.46 34.92
N LEU A 27 12.05 -22.71 35.18
CA LEU A 27 10.92 -23.44 34.62
C LEU A 27 9.92 -23.73 35.73
N HIS A 28 8.70 -23.23 35.58
CA HIS A 28 7.55 -23.56 36.41
C HIS A 28 6.74 -24.66 35.74
N ARG A 29 6.52 -25.76 36.44
CA ARG A 29 5.62 -26.82 35.99
C ARG A 29 4.29 -26.65 36.70
N LEU A 30 3.25 -26.26 35.95
CA LEU A 30 1.91 -26.01 36.49
C LEU A 30 1.22 -27.31 36.96
N ASP A 31 1.69 -28.46 36.48
CA ASP A 31 1.23 -29.80 36.84
C ASP A 31 2.10 -30.47 37.92
N ALA A 32 3.04 -29.73 38.53
CA ALA A 32 3.89 -30.29 39.57
C ALA A 32 3.05 -30.76 40.77
N PRO A 33 3.31 -31.97 41.30
CA PRO A 33 2.64 -32.42 42.51
C PRO A 33 3.00 -31.49 43.66
N SER A 34 1.99 -31.12 44.45
CA SER A 34 2.21 -30.39 45.69
C SER A 34 3.05 -31.24 46.64
N TRP A 35 4.04 -30.64 47.28
CA TRP A 35 4.76 -31.31 48.37
C TRP A 35 3.77 -31.65 49.50
N GLU A 36 3.95 -32.82 50.12
CA GLU A 36 3.16 -33.25 51.26
C GLU A 36 3.92 -32.99 52.56
N SER A 37 3.20 -32.59 53.61
CA SER A 37 3.82 -32.41 54.93
C SER A 37 4.23 -33.76 55.50
N PRO A 38 5.50 -33.94 55.91
CA PRO A 38 5.87 -35.12 56.67
C PRO A 38 5.11 -35.14 58.00
N ALA A 39 4.84 -36.34 58.49
CA ALA A 39 4.33 -36.56 59.83
C ALA A 39 5.50 -36.67 60.82
N GLY A 40 5.35 -36.12 62.03
CA GLY A 40 6.29 -36.35 63.13
C GLY A 40 6.95 -35.09 63.69
N VAL A 41 8.28 -35.09 63.77
CA VAL A 41 9.08 -34.08 64.50
C VAL A 41 9.10 -32.71 63.83
N LEU A 42 8.91 -32.67 62.51
CA LEU A 42 8.73 -31.47 61.70
C LEU A 42 7.50 -31.70 60.84
N SER A 43 6.45 -30.89 61.00
CA SER A 43 5.20 -31.05 60.26
C SER A 43 4.51 -29.71 60.05
N VAL A 44 3.69 -29.57 59.02
CA VAL A 44 2.71 -28.48 58.93
C VAL A 44 1.61 -28.72 59.95
N GLU A 45 1.26 -27.69 60.69
CA GLU A 45 0.32 -27.77 61.80
C GLU A 45 -1.05 -28.33 61.38
N SER A 46 -1.43 -29.46 62.00
CA SER A 46 -2.72 -30.14 61.82
C SER A 46 -3.62 -30.05 63.06
N GLY A 47 -3.36 -29.11 63.98
CA GLY A 47 -4.17 -28.93 65.20
C GLY A 47 -4.04 -30.05 66.23
N GLN A 48 -3.00 -30.90 66.13
CA GLN A 48 -2.81 -31.98 67.09
C GLN A 48 -2.47 -31.44 68.49
N PRO A 49 -3.21 -31.85 69.54
CA PRO A 49 -2.89 -31.50 70.90
C PRO A 49 -1.50 -32.03 71.27
N LEU A 50 -0.75 -31.24 72.03
CA LEU A 50 0.46 -31.70 72.69
C LEU A 50 0.08 -32.78 73.70
N ASP A 51 0.66 -33.98 73.57
CA ASP A 51 0.50 -35.06 74.53
C ASP A 51 1.14 -34.63 75.85
N GLN A 52 0.31 -34.43 76.88
CA GLN A 52 0.71 -33.73 78.11
C GLN A 52 0.42 -34.61 79.33
N SER A 53 1.49 -35.01 80.02
CA SER A 53 1.39 -35.39 81.43
C SER A 53 1.40 -34.10 82.26
N ALA A 54 0.25 -33.79 82.86
CA ALA A 54 0.00 -32.57 83.64
C ALA A 54 0.62 -32.62 85.05
N ASP A 55 1.82 -33.19 85.19
CA ASP A 55 2.46 -33.31 86.48
C ASP A 55 3.44 -32.14 86.69
N GLY A 56 2.90 -31.06 87.28
CA GLY A 56 3.71 -30.02 87.93
C GLY A 56 4.41 -29.00 87.02
N ASP A 57 3.96 -27.77 87.19
CA ASP A 57 4.78 -26.55 87.26
C ASP A 57 5.42 -25.99 85.99
N VAL A 58 4.75 -24.94 85.50
CA VAL A 58 5.24 -23.87 84.63
C VAL A 58 5.16 -24.14 83.12
N VAL A 59 4.50 -23.20 82.43
CA VAL A 59 4.42 -23.09 80.98
C VAL A 59 5.13 -21.81 80.54
N LEU A 60 6.04 -21.92 79.59
CA LEU A 60 6.73 -20.77 79.00
C LEU A 60 6.27 -20.62 77.55
N VAL A 61 5.82 -19.43 77.17
CA VAL A 61 5.28 -19.14 75.85
C VAL A 61 6.01 -17.96 75.24
N MET A 62 6.61 -18.15 74.08
CA MET A 62 7.09 -17.07 73.22
C MET A 62 6.05 -16.88 72.12
N THR A 63 5.56 -15.67 71.90
CA THR A 63 4.55 -15.43 70.86
C THR A 63 4.87 -14.18 70.05
N LYS A 64 4.91 -14.35 68.72
CA LYS A 64 4.77 -13.27 67.75
C LYS A 64 3.28 -12.92 67.58
N PRO A 65 2.93 -11.76 66.98
CA PRO A 65 1.58 -11.50 66.48
C PRO A 65 1.11 -12.67 65.59
N GLY A 66 -0.09 -13.20 65.86
CA GLY A 66 -0.64 -14.36 65.14
C GLY A 66 -0.23 -15.74 65.67
N GLY A 67 0.53 -15.85 66.76
CA GLY A 67 0.93 -17.12 67.42
C GLY A 67 -0.19 -17.87 68.15
N GLY A 68 -1.40 -17.95 67.57
CA GLY A 68 -2.61 -18.44 68.23
C GLY A 68 -2.50 -19.86 68.78
N ALA A 69 -1.87 -20.79 68.05
CA ALA A 69 -1.76 -22.18 68.48
C ALA A 69 -0.97 -22.34 69.79
N ALA A 70 0.17 -21.66 69.92
CA ALA A 70 0.98 -21.68 71.15
C ALA A 70 0.19 -21.13 72.34
N LEU A 71 -0.62 -20.07 72.12
CA LEU A 71 -1.47 -19.48 73.14
C LEU A 71 -2.64 -20.39 73.54
N GLU A 72 -3.28 -21.08 72.59
CA GLU A 72 -4.34 -22.05 72.86
C GLU A 72 -3.83 -23.22 73.70
N HIS A 73 -2.69 -23.80 73.33
CA HIS A 73 -2.06 -24.87 74.12
C HIS A 73 -1.69 -24.39 75.52
N ALA A 74 -1.09 -23.20 75.63
CA ALA A 74 -0.73 -22.62 76.91
C ALA A 74 -1.95 -22.33 77.79
N ALA A 75 -3.05 -21.86 77.20
CA ALA A 75 -4.30 -21.62 77.90
C ALA A 75 -4.94 -22.92 78.40
N GLY A 76 -4.95 -23.96 77.58
CA GLY A 76 -5.42 -25.30 77.97
C GLY A 76 -4.69 -25.81 79.22
N ILE A 77 -3.35 -25.75 79.23
CA ILE A 77 -2.53 -26.16 80.37
C ILE A 77 -2.74 -25.23 81.58
N GLY A 78 -2.80 -23.92 81.34
CA GLY A 78 -2.96 -22.90 82.38
C GLY A 78 -4.30 -23.01 83.11
N ARG A 79 -5.39 -23.37 82.40
CA ARG A 79 -6.71 -23.67 83.02
C ARG A 79 -6.64 -24.89 83.94
N GLY A 80 -5.71 -25.81 83.70
CA GLY A 80 -5.38 -26.92 84.60
C GLY A 80 -4.61 -26.51 85.87
N GLY A 81 -4.32 -25.22 86.07
CA GLY A 81 -3.69 -24.69 87.29
C GLY A 81 -2.21 -24.32 87.15
N ALA A 82 -1.60 -24.58 86.00
CA ALA A 82 -0.21 -24.24 85.72
C ALA A 82 0.00 -22.71 85.67
N ARG A 83 1.21 -22.28 86.05
CA ARG A 83 1.66 -20.89 85.88
C ARG A 83 2.14 -20.68 84.44
N VAL A 84 1.62 -19.66 83.75
CA VAL A 84 1.98 -19.34 82.38
C VAL A 84 2.82 -18.07 82.35
N TYR A 85 4.03 -18.16 81.83
CA TYR A 85 4.89 -17.01 81.58
C TYR A 85 4.92 -16.75 80.08
N VAL A 86 4.54 -15.54 79.67
CA VAL A 86 4.43 -15.16 78.28
C VAL A 86 5.46 -14.11 77.96
N LEU A 87 6.27 -14.38 76.94
CA LEU A 87 7.15 -13.41 76.30
C LEU A 87 6.50 -13.00 74.98
N ALA A 88 6.12 -11.73 74.87
CA ALA A 88 5.45 -11.19 73.70
C ALA A 88 6.18 -9.95 73.15
N GLU A 89 5.86 -9.54 71.93
CA GLU A 89 6.38 -8.30 71.36
C GLU A 89 5.71 -7.06 71.96
N GLN A 90 6.40 -5.93 71.90
CA GLN A 90 5.85 -4.66 72.35
C GLN A 90 4.57 -4.32 71.57
N GLY A 91 3.53 -3.86 72.28
CA GLY A 91 2.21 -3.61 71.68
C GLY A 91 1.28 -4.81 71.65
N TRP A 92 1.77 -6.04 71.88
CA TRP A 92 0.89 -7.21 72.06
C TRP A 92 0.01 -7.04 73.31
N THR A 93 -1.24 -7.50 73.24
CA THR A 93 -2.18 -7.49 74.37
C THR A 93 -2.81 -8.88 74.56
N PRO A 94 -3.03 -9.30 75.81
CA PRO A 94 -3.69 -10.57 76.11
C PRO A 94 -5.23 -10.51 75.97
N THR A 95 -5.82 -9.33 75.83
CA THR A 95 -7.27 -9.15 75.65
C THR A 95 -7.73 -9.79 74.35
N GLY A 96 -8.80 -10.59 74.40
CA GLY A 96 -9.30 -11.34 73.25
C GLY A 96 -8.44 -12.57 72.88
N THR A 97 -7.48 -12.94 73.72
CA THR A 97 -6.69 -14.17 73.54
C THR A 97 -7.16 -15.26 74.50
N PRO A 98 -6.85 -16.55 74.23
CA PRO A 98 -7.23 -17.67 75.11
C PRO A 98 -6.69 -17.56 76.55
N LEU A 99 -5.67 -16.73 76.76
CA LEU A 99 -5.03 -16.49 78.05
C LEU A 99 -5.80 -15.53 78.97
N GLU A 100 -6.78 -14.79 78.46
CA GLU A 100 -7.54 -13.79 79.23
C GLU A 100 -8.19 -14.39 80.49
N HIS A 101 -8.63 -15.64 80.41
CA HIS A 101 -9.30 -16.36 81.49
C HIS A 101 -8.39 -17.30 82.28
N VAL A 102 -7.08 -17.25 82.05
CA VAL A 102 -6.11 -18.09 82.77
C VAL A 102 -5.69 -17.37 84.05
N PRO A 103 -5.84 -17.98 85.24
CA PRO A 103 -5.72 -17.27 86.51
C PRO A 103 -4.28 -16.89 86.88
N ARG A 104 -3.28 -17.59 86.34
CA ARG A 104 -1.86 -17.46 86.72
C ARG A 104 -0.99 -17.14 85.51
N VAL A 105 -1.17 -15.97 84.91
CA VAL A 105 -0.39 -15.50 83.77
C VAL A 105 0.49 -14.31 84.15
N LEU A 106 1.77 -14.37 83.80
CA LEU A 106 2.68 -13.22 83.78
C LEU A 106 3.14 -12.98 82.36
N VAL A 107 2.76 -11.84 81.80
CA VAL A 107 3.20 -11.38 80.48
C VAL A 107 4.37 -10.41 80.66
N ARG A 108 5.40 -10.56 79.85
CA ARG A 108 6.45 -9.57 79.66
C ARG A 108 6.63 -9.28 78.19
N ARG A 109 6.83 -8.01 77.85
CA ARG A 109 7.03 -7.59 76.46
C ARG A 109 8.46 -7.17 76.19
N VAL A 110 8.99 -7.61 75.07
CA VAL A 110 10.32 -7.27 74.54
C VAL A 110 10.16 -6.51 73.23
N ALA A 111 11.22 -5.83 72.77
CA ALA A 111 11.20 -5.18 71.46
C ALA A 111 10.85 -6.18 70.34
N GLU A 112 11.47 -7.35 70.37
CA GLU A 112 11.26 -8.41 69.39
C GLU A 112 11.27 -9.80 70.04
N VAL A 113 10.31 -10.66 69.66
CA VAL A 113 10.30 -12.07 70.04
C VAL A 113 10.85 -12.87 68.87
N PRO A 114 11.90 -13.68 69.03
CA PRO A 114 12.60 -14.26 67.89
C PRO A 114 11.82 -15.39 67.19
N ALA A 115 10.90 -16.06 67.88
CA ALA A 115 10.03 -17.11 67.33
C ALA A 115 8.82 -17.37 68.22
N THR A 116 7.77 -17.96 67.65
CA THR A 116 6.65 -18.50 68.44
C THR A 116 7.04 -19.89 68.96
N GLY A 117 6.89 -20.11 70.27
CA GLY A 117 7.33 -21.35 70.90
C GLY A 117 6.66 -21.61 72.25
N LEU A 118 6.62 -22.87 72.65
CA LEU A 118 6.02 -23.32 73.89
C LEU A 118 6.95 -24.32 74.57
N VAL A 119 7.14 -24.16 75.88
CA VAL A 119 7.79 -25.16 76.74
C VAL A 119 6.81 -25.51 77.86
N ALA A 120 6.42 -26.77 77.97
CA ALA A 120 5.51 -27.27 78.98
C ALA A 120 5.93 -28.67 79.45
N GLY A 121 6.34 -28.78 80.72
CA GLY A 121 6.85 -30.04 81.27
C GLY A 121 8.01 -30.60 80.46
N THR A 122 7.84 -31.82 79.93
CA THR A 122 8.87 -32.46 79.11
C THR A 122 8.84 -32.05 77.64
N ALA A 123 7.76 -31.42 77.18
CA ALA A 123 7.54 -31.08 75.79
C ALA A 123 7.98 -29.64 75.47
N ALA A 124 8.52 -29.44 74.28
CA ALA A 124 8.65 -28.12 73.69
C ALA A 124 8.47 -28.14 72.18
N VAL A 125 7.92 -27.05 71.67
CA VAL A 125 7.57 -26.89 70.25
C VAL A 125 7.90 -25.47 69.79
N LEU A 126 8.38 -25.35 68.55
CA LEU A 126 8.47 -24.09 67.83
C LEU A 126 7.48 -24.07 66.67
N TRP A 127 6.89 -22.91 66.43
CA TRP A 127 6.07 -22.64 65.25
C TRP A 127 6.72 -21.55 64.41
N PHE A 128 6.79 -21.77 63.10
CA PHE A 128 7.41 -20.84 62.15
C PHE A 128 6.87 -20.98 60.73
N GLY A 129 7.18 -19.99 59.89
CA GLY A 129 6.95 -20.05 58.45
C GLY A 129 6.17 -18.85 57.90
N THR A 130 6.35 -18.60 56.60
CA THR A 130 5.73 -17.48 55.85
C THR A 130 4.66 -18.02 54.89
N GLY A 131 3.73 -18.81 55.42
CA GLY A 131 2.68 -19.48 54.65
C GLY A 131 2.05 -20.60 55.51
N PRO A 132 2.33 -21.88 55.20
CA PRO A 132 1.99 -22.95 56.14
C PRO A 132 2.76 -22.75 57.46
N THR A 133 2.06 -22.90 58.58
CA THR A 133 2.70 -22.87 59.90
C THR A 133 3.36 -24.21 60.15
N TRP A 134 4.69 -24.23 60.08
CA TRP A 134 5.50 -25.38 60.46
C TRP A 134 5.58 -25.49 61.97
N ARG A 135 5.52 -26.74 62.44
CA ARG A 135 5.65 -27.16 63.83
C ARG A 135 6.90 -28.03 63.95
N LEU A 136 7.83 -27.64 64.82
CA LEU A 136 9.02 -28.41 65.17
C LEU A 136 8.95 -28.85 66.63
N VAL A 137 8.89 -30.16 66.86
CA VAL A 137 8.99 -30.75 68.21
C VAL A 137 10.46 -30.77 68.63
N LEU A 138 10.78 -30.12 69.74
CA LEU A 138 12.15 -29.97 70.23
C LEU A 138 12.59 -31.18 71.07
N THR A 139 13.85 -31.57 70.92
CA THR A 139 14.50 -32.55 71.79
C THR A 139 14.72 -31.98 73.19
N VAL A 140 15.02 -32.85 74.16
CA VAL A 140 15.32 -32.45 75.55
C VAL A 140 16.41 -31.36 75.61
N ARG A 141 17.50 -31.54 74.85
CA ARG A 141 18.61 -30.56 74.79
C ARG A 141 18.16 -29.21 74.21
N GLN A 142 17.37 -29.22 73.14
CA GLN A 142 16.83 -28.01 72.53
C GLN A 142 15.81 -27.31 73.41
N ARG A 143 14.94 -28.07 74.10
CA ARG A 143 14.00 -27.54 75.10
C ARG A 143 14.74 -26.79 76.20
N ASP A 144 15.77 -27.39 76.77
CA ASP A 144 16.51 -26.78 77.86
C ASP A 144 17.24 -25.50 77.40
N ALA A 145 17.81 -25.51 76.19
CA ALA A 145 18.37 -24.32 75.56
C ALA A 145 17.31 -23.23 75.28
N LEU A 146 16.14 -23.60 74.75
CA LEU A 146 15.02 -22.67 74.51
C LEU A 146 14.52 -22.08 75.84
N ARG A 147 14.43 -22.87 76.90
CA ARG A 147 14.06 -22.40 78.25
C ARG A 147 15.06 -21.39 78.78
N GLN A 148 16.37 -21.63 78.64
CA GLN A 148 17.40 -20.67 79.04
C GLN A 148 17.29 -19.37 78.23
N LEU A 149 17.09 -19.49 76.92
CA LEU A 149 16.89 -18.33 76.04
C LEU A 149 15.64 -17.53 76.44
N PHE A 150 14.52 -18.20 76.69
CA PHE A 150 13.29 -17.59 77.18
C PHE A 150 13.56 -16.78 78.44
N LEU A 151 14.17 -17.41 79.47
CA LEU A 151 14.45 -16.74 80.74
C LEU A 151 15.34 -15.52 80.54
N ARG A 152 16.36 -15.62 79.67
CA ARG A 152 17.23 -14.49 79.34
C ARG A 152 16.44 -13.33 78.75
N CYS A 153 15.63 -13.57 77.71
CA CYS A 153 14.83 -12.52 77.10
C CYS A 153 13.79 -11.95 78.09
N PHE A 154 13.11 -12.84 78.82
CA PHE A 154 12.06 -12.49 79.77
C PHE A 154 12.56 -11.61 80.93
N TRP A 155 13.78 -11.84 81.41
CA TRP A 155 14.33 -11.06 82.53
C TRP A 155 15.23 -9.90 82.12
N HIS A 156 16.02 -10.04 81.05
CA HIS A 156 17.00 -9.01 80.66
C HIS A 156 16.52 -8.06 79.57
N ARG A 157 15.56 -8.46 78.72
CA ARG A 157 15.13 -7.67 77.57
C ARG A 157 13.73 -7.09 77.71
N ALA A 158 13.00 -7.46 78.76
CA ALA A 158 11.63 -7.03 78.95
C ALA A 158 11.56 -5.53 79.28
N VAL A 159 10.70 -4.81 78.56
CA VAL A 159 10.44 -3.38 78.72
C VAL A 159 9.34 -3.16 79.75
N ASP A 160 8.30 -3.99 79.71
CA ASP A 160 7.17 -3.95 80.63
C ASP A 160 6.63 -5.35 80.96
N GLU A 161 5.77 -5.42 81.97
CA GLU A 161 5.14 -6.64 82.46
C GLU A 161 3.67 -6.41 82.88
N ALA A 162 2.85 -7.46 82.81
CA ALA A 162 1.48 -7.48 83.33
C ALA A 162 1.13 -8.85 83.93
N TRP A 163 0.37 -8.86 85.01
CA TRP A 163 -0.17 -10.09 85.62
C TRP A 163 -1.68 -10.20 85.42
N SER A 164 -2.25 -11.40 85.57
CA SER A 164 -3.69 -11.68 85.43
C SER A 164 -4.54 -11.37 86.69
N SER A 165 -4.19 -10.37 87.51
CA SER A 165 -4.91 -10.09 88.76
C SER A 165 -6.29 -9.43 88.49
N GLY A 166 -7.37 -10.11 88.86
CA GLY A 166 -8.73 -9.51 88.82
C GLY A 166 -9.37 -9.46 87.43
N GLY A 167 -8.92 -10.30 86.48
CA GLY A 167 -9.54 -10.43 85.15
C GLY A 167 -9.13 -9.36 84.12
N ALA A 168 -8.20 -8.47 84.46
CA ALA A 168 -7.64 -7.50 83.53
C ALA A 168 -6.11 -7.43 83.65
N PHE A 169 -5.42 -7.32 82.52
CA PHE A 169 -3.97 -7.14 82.48
C PHE A 169 -3.62 -5.66 82.52
N GLN A 170 -2.87 -5.24 83.54
CA GLN A 170 -2.35 -3.88 83.66
C GLN A 170 -0.83 -3.91 83.49
N PHE A 171 -0.34 -3.25 82.43
CA PHE A 171 1.09 -3.20 82.14
C PHE A 171 1.80 -2.13 82.96
N ARG A 172 2.98 -2.48 83.47
CA ARG A 172 3.88 -1.62 84.25
C ARG A 172 5.34 -1.87 83.81
N PRO A 173 6.30 -0.98 84.13
CA PRO A 173 7.72 -1.24 83.86
C PRO A 173 8.16 -2.59 84.43
N ALA A 174 8.99 -3.33 83.67
CA ALA A 174 9.41 -4.66 84.06
C ALA A 174 10.24 -4.62 85.36
N SER A 175 9.92 -5.53 86.28
CA SER A 175 10.63 -5.62 87.56
C SER A 175 12.02 -6.27 87.38
N GLU A 176 13.00 -5.89 88.21
CA GLU A 176 14.33 -6.51 88.19
C GLU A 176 14.27 -8.03 88.45
N ARG A 177 15.28 -8.74 87.92
CA ARG A 177 15.39 -10.19 88.05
C ARG A 177 15.56 -10.59 89.52
N PRO A 178 14.80 -11.58 90.03
CA PRO A 178 14.93 -12.03 91.42
C PRO A 178 16.08 -13.03 91.64
N PHE A 179 16.79 -13.42 90.57
CA PHE A 179 17.90 -14.37 90.59
C PHE A 179 18.84 -14.13 89.40
N ASP A 180 20.03 -14.71 89.46
CA ASP A 180 20.97 -14.73 88.34
C ASP A 180 20.48 -15.67 87.24
N VAL A 181 20.25 -15.11 86.05
CA VAL A 181 19.77 -15.87 84.89
C VAL A 181 20.99 -16.47 84.16
N PRO A 182 21.03 -17.80 83.95
CA PRO A 182 22.14 -18.43 83.25
C PRO A 182 22.39 -17.87 81.85
N GLU A 183 23.66 -17.75 81.46
CA GLU A 183 24.01 -17.38 80.10
C GLU A 183 23.76 -18.54 79.12
N VAL A 184 23.23 -18.21 77.94
CA VAL A 184 23.14 -19.15 76.82
C VAL A 184 24.52 -19.29 76.21
N THR A 185 25.08 -20.51 76.25
CA THR A 185 26.42 -20.78 75.71
C THR A 185 26.45 -20.64 74.19
N GLY A 186 27.62 -20.31 73.63
CA GLY A 186 27.81 -20.16 72.19
C GLY A 186 27.59 -21.45 71.39
N ASP A 187 27.60 -22.62 72.03
CA ASP A 187 27.37 -23.93 71.44
C ASP A 187 25.96 -24.50 71.73
N ALA A 188 25.08 -23.72 72.37
CA ALA A 188 23.71 -24.12 72.66
C ALA A 188 22.96 -24.48 71.36
N SER A 189 22.15 -25.54 71.42
CA SER A 189 21.37 -26.04 70.28
C SER A 189 20.21 -25.13 69.87
N VAL A 190 19.84 -24.17 70.73
CA VAL A 190 18.90 -23.09 70.43
C VAL A 190 19.50 -21.80 70.98
N ARG A 191 19.75 -20.81 70.11
CA ARG A 191 20.37 -19.54 70.51
C ARG A 191 20.06 -18.39 69.55
N LEU A 192 20.26 -17.17 70.02
CA LEU A 192 20.21 -15.97 69.17
C LEU A 192 21.56 -15.75 68.49
N THR A 193 21.52 -15.41 67.22
CA THR A 193 22.66 -14.92 66.44
C THR A 193 22.37 -13.51 65.94
N SER A 194 23.42 -12.79 65.53
CA SER A 194 23.25 -11.47 64.91
C SER A 194 22.37 -11.58 63.65
N SER A 195 21.58 -10.55 63.36
CA SER A 195 20.86 -10.45 62.07
C SER A 195 21.79 -10.49 60.85
N SER A 196 23.05 -10.08 61.03
CA SER A 196 24.12 -10.16 60.01
C SER A 196 24.77 -11.55 59.89
N ASP A 197 24.53 -12.46 60.83
CA ASP A 197 25.03 -13.84 60.79
C ASP A 197 24.17 -14.64 59.80
N GLY A 198 24.48 -14.47 58.51
CA GLY A 198 23.68 -14.98 57.39
C GLY A 198 23.99 -16.42 56.99
N SER A 199 25.02 -17.06 57.57
CA SER A 199 25.46 -18.37 57.10
C SER A 199 24.68 -19.51 57.75
N VAL A 200 23.62 -19.94 57.07
CA VAL A 200 23.06 -21.29 57.26
C VAL A 200 23.88 -22.33 56.50
N ALA A 201 24.72 -21.90 55.55
CA ALA A 201 25.60 -22.75 54.77
C ALA A 201 26.64 -23.44 55.67
N ASP A 202 26.39 -24.71 55.97
CA ASP A 202 27.42 -25.64 56.42
C ASP A 202 28.12 -26.15 55.15
N GLU A 203 29.45 -26.10 55.10
CA GLU A 203 30.25 -26.61 53.96
C GLU A 203 29.94 -28.08 53.63
N ARG A 204 29.33 -28.81 54.56
CA ARG A 204 28.94 -30.22 54.42
C ARG A 204 27.46 -30.44 54.13
N ALA A 205 26.64 -29.39 54.11
CA ALA A 205 25.20 -29.54 53.86
C ALA A 205 24.95 -30.03 52.43
N THR A 206 24.15 -31.08 52.29
CA THR A 206 23.75 -31.56 50.96
C THR A 206 22.58 -30.73 50.42
N HIS A 207 21.69 -30.27 51.30
CA HIS A 207 20.53 -29.46 50.97
C HIS A 207 20.58 -28.12 51.69
N THR A 208 20.24 -27.04 51.00
CA THR A 208 20.18 -25.70 51.58
C THR A 208 18.97 -24.96 51.06
N LEU A 209 18.22 -24.31 51.94
CA LEU A 209 17.13 -23.39 51.61
C LEU A 209 17.51 -21.99 52.04
N LEU A 210 17.43 -21.05 51.10
CA LEU A 210 17.71 -19.63 51.32
C LEU A 210 16.54 -18.81 50.80
N ASN A 211 15.91 -18.04 51.69
CA ASN A 211 14.89 -17.05 51.35
C ASN A 211 15.49 -15.75 50.79
N HIS A 212 16.81 -15.73 50.62
CA HIS A 212 17.59 -14.61 50.12
C HIS A 212 18.48 -15.08 48.96
N ALA A 213 19.19 -14.14 48.34
CA ALA A 213 20.12 -14.47 47.25
C ALA A 213 21.19 -15.47 47.73
N PRO A 214 21.45 -16.56 46.97
CA PRO A 214 22.47 -17.51 47.34
C PRO A 214 23.86 -16.89 47.20
N PRO A 215 24.79 -17.20 48.12
CA PRO A 215 26.18 -16.80 47.97
C PRO A 215 26.84 -17.58 46.82
N THR A 216 27.81 -16.96 46.17
CA THR A 216 28.45 -17.48 44.94
C THR A 216 29.32 -18.71 45.16
N ASP A 217 29.78 -18.92 46.39
CA ASP A 217 30.70 -19.98 46.81
C ASP A 217 29.98 -21.15 47.50
N LEU A 218 28.65 -21.16 47.48
CA LEU A 218 27.87 -22.22 48.09
C LEU A 218 28.06 -23.55 47.34
N SER A 219 28.54 -24.56 48.05
CA SER A 219 28.61 -25.94 47.57
C SER A 219 27.52 -26.77 48.24
N CYS A 220 26.50 -27.17 47.49
CA CYS A 220 25.48 -28.10 47.95
C CYS A 220 24.98 -28.97 46.78
N ARG A 221 24.36 -30.11 47.10
CA ARG A 221 23.73 -30.99 46.10
C ARG A 221 22.43 -30.39 45.58
N ARG A 222 21.67 -29.73 46.46
CA ARG A 222 20.39 -29.09 46.10
C ARG A 222 20.19 -27.77 46.84
N LEU A 223 19.86 -26.74 46.08
CA LEU A 223 19.54 -25.41 46.56
C LEU A 223 18.05 -25.12 46.38
N TRP A 224 17.40 -24.68 47.45
CA TRP A 224 16.07 -24.11 47.45
C TRP A 224 16.16 -22.59 47.54
N THR A 225 15.79 -21.87 46.50
CA THR A 225 15.81 -20.39 46.51
C THR A 225 14.77 -19.82 45.56
N ALA A 226 14.14 -18.70 45.92
CA ALA A 226 13.05 -18.14 45.14
C ALA A 226 13.47 -17.79 43.69
N PRO A 227 12.61 -18.04 42.69
CA PRO A 227 12.90 -17.68 41.32
C PRO A 227 13.09 -16.17 41.19
N SER A 228 14.12 -15.78 40.44
CA SER A 228 14.41 -14.37 40.17
C SER A 228 15.15 -14.21 38.85
N GLY A 229 14.92 -13.07 38.18
CA GLY A 229 15.67 -12.68 36.98
C GLY A 229 17.11 -12.20 37.29
N GLY A 230 17.42 -11.84 38.53
CA GLY A 230 18.67 -11.17 38.90
C GLY A 230 19.86 -12.08 39.24
N GLN A 231 19.65 -13.40 39.37
CA GLN A 231 20.64 -14.32 39.97
C GLN A 231 21.25 -15.33 38.98
N LYS A 232 21.20 -15.04 37.67
CA LYS A 232 21.64 -15.99 36.62
C LYS A 232 23.05 -16.54 36.83
N GLY A 233 24.04 -15.67 37.07
CA GLY A 233 25.46 -16.05 37.14
C GLY A 233 25.78 -17.05 38.27
N PRO A 234 25.44 -16.73 39.53
CA PRO A 234 25.62 -17.66 40.65
C PRO A 234 24.91 -18.99 40.43
N LEU A 235 23.64 -18.97 39.98
CA LEU A 235 22.85 -20.19 39.79
C LEU A 235 23.40 -21.09 38.68
N LEU A 236 23.88 -20.50 37.58
CA LEU A 236 24.55 -21.25 36.50
C LEU A 236 25.83 -21.92 36.99
N THR A 237 26.62 -21.22 37.81
CA THR A 237 27.87 -21.77 38.37
C THR A 237 27.58 -22.97 39.27
N MET A 238 26.53 -22.86 40.09
CA MET A 238 26.08 -23.97 40.95
C MET A 238 25.53 -25.14 40.13
N LEU A 239 24.74 -24.88 39.09
CA LEU A 239 24.21 -25.92 38.20
C LEU A 239 25.34 -26.69 37.49
N GLN A 240 26.37 -25.97 37.01
CA GLN A 240 27.57 -26.56 36.41
C GLN A 240 28.40 -27.39 37.40
N ALA A 241 28.36 -27.03 38.69
CA ALA A 241 28.96 -27.82 39.78
C ALA A 241 28.11 -29.04 40.18
N GLY A 242 26.97 -29.29 39.51
CA GLY A 242 26.08 -30.42 39.78
C GLY A 242 25.02 -30.17 40.84
N CYS A 243 24.81 -28.92 41.25
CA CYS A 243 23.75 -28.54 42.18
C CYS A 243 22.40 -28.46 41.46
N SER A 244 21.37 -29.13 41.97
CA SER A 244 19.99 -28.90 41.50
C SER A 244 19.39 -27.68 42.20
N VAL A 245 18.92 -26.70 41.43
CA VAL A 245 18.32 -25.48 41.97
C VAL A 245 16.81 -25.54 41.76
N THR A 246 16.05 -25.52 42.85
CA THR A 246 14.59 -25.70 42.84
C THR A 246 13.89 -24.68 43.73
N TRP A 247 12.58 -24.52 43.57
CA TRP A 247 11.78 -23.74 44.49
C TRP A 247 10.33 -24.18 44.54
N ASP A 248 9.76 -24.03 45.72
CA ASP A 248 8.33 -24.03 45.94
C ASP A 248 8.03 -23.15 47.16
N LYS A 249 6.78 -22.74 47.33
CA LYS A 249 6.33 -21.97 48.49
C LYS A 249 6.12 -22.90 49.69
N VAL A 250 7.21 -23.54 50.13
CA VAL A 250 7.23 -24.44 51.29
C VAL A 250 7.08 -23.66 52.60
N GLY A 251 7.48 -22.38 52.62
CA GLY A 251 7.33 -21.49 53.78
C GLY A 251 8.28 -21.80 54.94
N LEU A 252 9.34 -22.59 54.73
CA LEU A 252 10.39 -22.83 55.72
C LEU A 252 11.33 -21.60 55.83
N PRO A 253 11.88 -21.33 57.03
CA PRO A 253 12.97 -20.36 57.19
C PRO A 253 14.25 -20.89 56.55
N ASP A 254 15.29 -20.06 56.49
CA ASP A 254 16.59 -20.50 55.96
C ASP A 254 17.06 -21.76 56.70
N ALA A 255 17.44 -22.77 55.94
CA ALA A 255 17.68 -24.11 56.44
C ALA A 255 18.86 -24.78 55.73
N SER A 256 19.57 -25.66 56.42
CA SER A 256 20.55 -26.56 55.79
C SER A 256 20.55 -27.91 56.48
N THR A 257 20.78 -28.98 55.72
CA THR A 257 20.84 -30.34 56.25
C THR A 257 21.66 -31.26 55.36
N ASP A 258 22.32 -32.24 55.96
CA ASP A 258 22.89 -33.41 55.29
C ASP A 258 22.08 -34.70 55.56
N GLY A 259 20.96 -34.58 56.29
CA GLY A 259 20.12 -35.67 56.78
C GLY A 259 20.52 -36.23 58.15
N ARG A 260 21.74 -35.96 58.62
CA ARG A 260 22.24 -36.38 59.95
C ARG A 260 22.36 -35.21 60.91
N LYS A 261 22.68 -34.03 60.37
CA LYS A 261 22.74 -32.74 61.05
C LYS A 261 22.03 -31.72 60.18
N GLY A 262 21.49 -30.71 60.84
CA GLY A 262 20.93 -29.58 60.13
C GLY A 262 20.79 -28.38 61.02
N ARG A 263 20.41 -27.27 60.39
CA ARG A 263 20.17 -25.99 61.06
C ARG A 263 18.94 -25.35 60.48
N LEU A 264 18.18 -24.69 61.36
CA LEU A 264 17.19 -23.69 60.98
C LEU A 264 17.63 -22.33 61.50
N LEU A 265 17.37 -21.29 60.71
CA LEU A 265 17.65 -19.92 61.09
C LEU A 265 16.40 -19.06 60.87
N LEU A 266 15.61 -18.95 61.93
CA LEU A 266 14.34 -18.23 61.89
C LEU A 266 14.60 -16.72 61.82
N PRO A 267 13.83 -15.99 61.00
CA PRO A 267 14.04 -14.58 60.77
C PRO A 267 13.67 -13.74 61.99
N GLY A 268 14.44 -12.66 62.19
CA GLY A 268 14.18 -11.61 63.16
C GLY A 268 14.94 -10.32 62.82
N ASP A 269 14.40 -9.18 63.24
CA ASP A 269 14.85 -7.83 62.90
C ASP A 269 16.18 -7.48 63.60
N GLU A 270 16.27 -7.72 64.91
CA GLU A 270 17.47 -7.49 65.72
C GLU A 270 18.36 -8.73 65.79
N ALA A 271 17.75 -9.92 65.87
CA ALA A 271 18.46 -11.18 66.04
C ALA A 271 17.70 -12.35 65.41
N ARG A 272 18.44 -13.32 64.88
CA ARG A 272 17.86 -14.54 64.29
C ARG A 272 17.91 -15.68 65.31
N LEU A 273 16.88 -16.54 65.33
CA LEU A 273 16.89 -17.74 66.16
C LEU A 273 17.53 -18.89 65.38
N ARG A 274 18.68 -19.35 65.86
CA ARG A 274 19.38 -20.50 65.33
C ARG A 274 19.01 -21.75 66.12
N VAL A 275 18.59 -22.79 65.41
CA VAL A 275 18.27 -24.12 65.96
C VAL A 275 19.14 -25.16 65.27
N GLU A 276 20.02 -25.82 66.02
CA GLU A 276 20.76 -27.01 65.56
C GLU A 276 19.86 -28.24 65.69
N LEU A 277 19.58 -28.91 64.58
CA LEU A 277 18.63 -30.01 64.48
C LEU A 277 19.21 -31.34 64.98
N SER A 278 18.37 -32.17 65.61
CA SER A 278 18.70 -33.56 65.90
C SER A 278 18.75 -34.40 64.61
N PRO A 279 19.33 -35.61 64.63
CA PRO A 279 19.31 -36.49 63.47
C PRO A 279 17.90 -36.78 62.95
N GLU A 280 16.90 -36.99 63.83
CA GLU A 280 15.52 -37.22 63.38
C GLU A 280 14.93 -35.97 62.70
N GLN A 281 15.17 -34.79 63.26
CA GLN A 281 14.69 -33.53 62.69
C GLN A 281 15.41 -33.17 61.38
N ALA A 282 16.72 -33.43 61.30
CA ALA A 282 17.52 -33.22 60.10
C ALA A 282 17.08 -34.14 58.95
N SER A 283 16.73 -35.39 59.27
CA SER A 283 16.14 -36.34 58.33
C SER A 283 14.74 -35.89 57.86
N ALA A 284 13.89 -35.43 58.77
CA ALA A 284 12.57 -34.91 58.41
C ALA A 284 12.67 -33.65 57.53
N LEU A 285 13.61 -32.74 57.84
CA LEU A 285 13.89 -31.58 56.98
C LEU A 285 14.40 -32.02 55.60
N LEU A 286 15.27 -33.03 55.54
CA LEU A 286 15.77 -33.56 54.27
C LEU A 286 14.61 -34.11 53.42
N GLU A 287 13.68 -34.86 54.01
CA GLU A 287 12.49 -35.37 53.32
C GLU A 287 11.67 -34.25 52.67
N VAL A 288 11.47 -33.12 53.37
CA VAL A 288 10.81 -31.94 52.79
C VAL A 288 11.60 -31.36 51.62
N LEU A 289 12.92 -31.18 51.80
CA LEU A 289 13.80 -30.58 50.79
C LEU A 289 14.15 -31.53 49.63
N ASP A 290 13.93 -32.82 49.77
CA ASP A 290 14.01 -33.81 48.69
C ASP A 290 12.71 -33.90 47.88
N GLY A 291 11.60 -33.37 48.43
CA GLY A 291 10.28 -33.35 47.80
C GLY A 291 10.23 -32.69 46.42
N PRO A 292 9.11 -32.88 45.70
CA PRO A 292 8.90 -32.23 44.41
C PRO A 292 8.86 -30.70 44.57
N ALA A 293 9.27 -29.99 43.52
CA ALA A 293 9.25 -28.53 43.48
C ALA A 293 8.63 -28.08 42.16
N ALA A 294 7.74 -27.09 42.22
CA ALA A 294 7.09 -26.54 41.03
C ALA A 294 8.07 -25.78 40.14
N TRP A 295 9.07 -25.12 40.74
CA TRP A 295 10.09 -24.38 40.02
C TRP A 295 11.43 -25.12 40.00
N SER A 296 12.09 -25.10 38.85
CA SER A 296 13.46 -25.58 38.69
C SER A 296 14.26 -24.64 37.80
N PHE A 297 15.50 -24.33 38.17
CA PHE A 297 16.40 -23.57 37.31
C PHE A 297 17.22 -24.53 36.46
N GLN A 298 17.23 -24.30 35.14
CA GLN A 298 17.86 -25.18 34.17
C GLN A 298 18.64 -24.37 33.13
N ALA A 299 19.59 -25.04 32.47
CA ALA A 299 20.39 -24.48 31.39
C ALA A 299 20.23 -25.29 30.10
N GLY A 300 20.49 -24.66 28.95
CA GLY A 300 20.44 -25.32 27.66
C GLY A 300 19.04 -25.85 27.29
N LEU A 301 18.00 -25.04 27.54
CA LEU A 301 16.62 -25.43 27.33
C LEU A 301 16.20 -25.25 25.87
N GLU A 302 15.94 -26.35 25.17
CA GLU A 302 15.35 -26.31 23.82
C GLU A 302 13.85 -25.97 23.89
N LEU A 303 13.41 -24.91 23.20
CA LEU A 303 12.03 -24.42 23.28
C LEU A 303 11.01 -25.49 22.84
N GLY A 304 11.34 -26.26 21.79
CA GLY A 304 10.48 -27.28 21.20
C GLY A 304 10.12 -28.41 22.17
N ALA A 305 11.00 -28.72 23.14
CA ALA A 305 10.74 -29.74 24.15
C ALA A 305 9.55 -29.40 25.06
N PHE A 306 9.19 -28.11 25.14
CA PHE A 306 8.14 -27.58 26.02
C PHE A 306 6.91 -27.08 25.28
N ALA A 307 6.84 -27.24 23.95
CA ALA A 307 5.79 -26.65 23.12
C ALA A 307 4.35 -27.08 23.49
N ASP A 308 4.21 -28.30 24.02
CA ASP A 308 2.93 -28.90 24.40
C ASP A 308 2.79 -29.08 25.93
N GLN A 309 3.71 -28.53 26.72
CA GLN A 309 3.69 -28.64 28.19
C GLN A 309 3.13 -27.36 28.82
N PRO A 310 2.34 -27.46 29.91
CA PRO A 310 1.86 -26.30 30.66
C PRO A 310 2.97 -25.77 31.57
N VAL A 311 3.93 -25.06 30.97
CA VAL A 311 5.10 -24.51 31.67
C VAL A 311 5.21 -23.00 31.50
N GLU A 312 5.71 -22.35 32.55
CA GLU A 312 6.09 -20.94 32.51
C GLU A 312 7.61 -20.79 32.67
N PHE A 313 8.16 -19.74 32.09
CA PHE A 313 9.58 -19.43 32.09
C PHE A 313 9.82 -18.11 32.81
N TRP A 314 10.73 -18.09 33.78
CA TRP A 314 11.31 -16.84 34.28
C TRP A 314 12.70 -16.65 33.69
N LEU A 315 12.81 -15.70 32.77
CA LEU A 315 14.07 -15.42 32.08
C LEU A 315 14.99 -14.53 32.92
N PRO A 316 16.32 -14.60 32.68
CA PRO A 316 17.27 -13.64 33.23
C PRO A 316 16.87 -12.20 32.88
N GLY A 317 16.88 -11.32 33.88
CA GLY A 317 16.50 -9.91 33.75
C GLY A 317 14.99 -9.64 33.61
N ALA A 318 14.13 -10.67 33.56
CA ALA A 318 12.68 -10.48 33.53
C ALA A 318 12.12 -10.19 34.93
N ASP A 319 11.06 -9.38 34.98
CA ASP A 319 10.36 -9.02 36.23
C ASP A 319 9.36 -10.09 36.68
N GLY A 320 9.07 -11.08 35.84
CA GLY A 320 8.10 -12.13 36.13
C GLY A 320 8.17 -13.33 35.18
N ALA A 321 7.34 -14.31 35.48
CA ALA A 321 7.14 -15.50 34.66
C ALA A 321 6.42 -15.16 33.34
N MET A 322 6.74 -15.89 32.28
CA MET A 322 6.20 -15.71 30.94
C MET A 322 5.93 -17.06 30.27
N GLU A 323 4.89 -17.14 29.44
CA GLU A 323 4.54 -18.34 28.69
C GLU A 323 5.23 -18.40 27.32
N LEU A 324 5.31 -19.60 26.75
CA LEU A 324 5.71 -19.78 25.35
C LEU A 324 4.67 -19.23 24.40
N SER A 325 5.12 -18.45 23.43
CA SER A 325 4.28 -17.97 22.33
C SER A 325 4.42 -18.90 21.13
N ARG A 326 3.31 -19.51 20.68
CA ARG A 326 3.32 -20.43 19.52
C ARG A 326 3.79 -19.74 18.25
N GLU A 327 3.28 -18.55 17.98
CA GLU A 327 3.64 -17.75 16.83
C GLU A 327 3.61 -16.27 17.21
N VAL A 328 4.69 -15.54 16.91
CA VAL A 328 4.74 -14.08 17.07
C VAL A 328 4.91 -13.44 15.71
N ARG A 329 4.06 -12.46 15.41
CA ARG A 329 4.18 -11.63 14.21
C ARG A 329 5.00 -10.39 14.50
N LEU A 330 6.04 -10.15 13.70
CA LEU A 330 6.87 -8.96 13.77
C LEU A 330 6.72 -8.16 12.49
N ASP A 331 6.26 -6.93 12.61
CA ASP A 331 6.22 -6.00 11.48
C ASP A 331 7.62 -5.39 11.28
N MET A 332 8.08 -5.46 10.04
CA MET A 332 9.38 -5.02 9.58
C MET A 332 9.22 -3.73 8.77
N PRO A 333 10.27 -2.87 8.72
CA PRO A 333 10.20 -1.62 7.96
C PRO A 333 9.94 -1.88 6.48
N THR A 334 9.27 -0.91 5.85
CA THR A 334 9.03 -0.89 4.40
C THR A 334 10.36 -0.85 3.65
N VAL A 335 10.47 -1.65 2.59
CA VAL A 335 11.65 -1.75 1.75
C VAL A 335 11.36 -1.11 0.40
N GLN A 336 12.18 -0.17 -0.03
CA GLN A 336 12.11 0.42 -1.37
C GLN A 336 13.43 0.16 -2.09
N PRO A 337 13.49 -0.79 -3.04
CA PRO A 337 14.69 -1.05 -3.80
C PRO A 337 15.01 0.09 -4.76
N GLU A 338 16.26 0.14 -5.23
CA GLU A 338 16.68 1.18 -6.18
C GLU A 338 16.16 0.89 -7.59
N GLU A 339 16.11 -0.39 -7.97
CA GLU A 339 15.66 -0.86 -9.28
C GLU A 339 14.30 -1.54 -9.20
N LEU A 340 13.51 -1.39 -10.27
CA LEU A 340 12.15 -1.93 -10.32
C LEU A 340 12.11 -3.46 -10.30
N ARG A 341 13.11 -4.12 -10.90
CA ARG A 341 13.24 -5.58 -10.94
C ARG A 341 13.47 -6.19 -9.56
N GLU A 342 14.19 -5.48 -8.68
CA GLU A 342 14.54 -5.94 -7.33
C GLU A 342 13.31 -6.03 -6.41
N VAL A 343 12.20 -5.35 -6.73
CA VAL A 343 10.94 -5.40 -5.95
C VAL A 343 10.44 -6.85 -5.76
N LEU A 344 10.75 -7.73 -6.72
CA LEU A 344 10.34 -9.13 -6.68
C LEU A 344 11.18 -10.00 -5.72
N GLU A 345 12.28 -9.50 -5.18
CA GLU A 345 13.15 -10.26 -4.27
C GLU A 345 13.56 -9.46 -3.03
N ALA A 346 13.22 -8.16 -2.97
CA ALA A 346 13.60 -7.26 -1.91
C ALA A 346 13.14 -7.76 -0.52
N ALA A 347 14.08 -7.71 0.41
CA ALA A 347 13.90 -8.07 1.80
C ALA A 347 14.63 -7.05 2.70
N PRO A 348 14.23 -6.93 3.98
CA PRO A 348 14.94 -6.09 4.93
C PRO A 348 16.40 -6.54 5.09
N ALA A 349 17.33 -5.59 5.11
CA ALA A 349 18.76 -5.87 5.31
C ALA A 349 19.06 -6.36 6.73
N GLN A 350 18.27 -5.92 7.72
CA GLN A 350 18.39 -6.30 9.12
C GLN A 350 17.05 -6.86 9.61
N TRP A 351 17.13 -7.93 10.41
CA TRP A 351 15.97 -8.61 10.97
C TRP A 351 15.93 -8.34 12.47
N SER A 352 14.79 -7.88 12.98
CA SER A 352 14.62 -7.69 14.43
C SER A 352 14.79 -9.03 15.16
N PRO A 353 15.51 -9.06 16.29
CA PRO A 353 15.71 -10.30 17.03
C PRO A 353 14.35 -10.84 17.50
N PRO A 354 14.10 -12.15 17.35
CA PRO A 354 12.85 -12.75 17.78
C PRO A 354 12.74 -12.71 19.32
N PRO A 355 11.53 -12.59 19.89
CA PRO A 355 11.34 -12.74 21.33
C PRO A 355 11.85 -14.09 21.83
N PRO A 356 12.48 -14.16 23.02
CA PRO A 356 13.18 -15.36 23.47
C PRO A 356 12.29 -16.60 23.57
N LEU A 357 11.01 -16.45 23.93
CA LEU A 357 10.04 -17.53 24.14
C LEU A 357 9.10 -17.79 22.95
N ALA A 358 9.42 -17.25 21.76
CA ALA A 358 8.63 -17.50 20.56
C ALA A 358 9.07 -18.79 19.87
N LEU A 359 8.15 -19.77 19.76
CA LEU A 359 8.35 -21.04 19.03
C LEU A 359 8.38 -20.85 17.52
N GLY A 360 7.66 -19.85 17.01
CA GLY A 360 7.65 -19.47 15.61
C GLY A 360 7.58 -17.95 15.49
N VAL A 361 8.26 -17.40 14.48
CA VAL A 361 8.21 -15.96 14.20
C VAL A 361 7.87 -15.73 12.74
N VAL A 362 6.86 -14.88 12.50
CA VAL A 362 6.46 -14.44 11.16
C VAL A 362 6.83 -12.97 11.01
N TYR A 363 7.88 -12.72 10.24
CA TYR A 363 8.28 -11.38 9.84
C TYR A 363 7.42 -10.93 8.67
N ALA A 364 6.81 -9.75 8.75
CA ALA A 364 6.00 -9.17 7.68
C ALA A 364 6.56 -7.82 7.26
N TRP A 365 6.80 -7.61 5.97
CA TRP A 365 7.22 -6.31 5.42
C TRP A 365 6.45 -5.97 4.16
N GLU A 366 6.51 -4.70 3.79
CA GLU A 366 5.99 -4.18 2.54
C GLU A 366 7.15 -3.77 1.64
N VAL A 367 7.09 -4.17 0.37
CA VAL A 367 8.04 -3.74 -0.65
C VAL A 367 7.33 -2.74 -1.56
N LEU A 368 7.79 -1.50 -1.57
CA LEU A 368 7.26 -0.46 -2.46
C LEU A 368 8.15 -0.34 -3.70
N PRO A 369 7.58 -0.29 -4.91
CA PRO A 369 8.38 -0.06 -6.11
C PRO A 369 9.02 1.35 -6.09
N PRO A 370 10.16 1.55 -6.76
CA PRO A 370 10.63 2.90 -7.03
C PRO A 370 9.61 3.62 -7.92
N THR A 371 9.04 4.72 -7.42
CA THR A 371 8.02 5.50 -8.13
C THR A 371 8.60 6.77 -8.74
N VAL A 372 7.92 7.30 -9.75
CA VAL A 372 8.27 8.61 -10.31
C VAL A 372 8.13 9.70 -9.22
N PRO A 373 9.12 10.62 -9.08
CA PRO A 373 9.02 11.68 -8.07
C PRO A 373 7.84 12.62 -8.31
N ASN A 374 7.17 13.03 -7.23
CA ASN A 374 6.06 13.97 -7.29
C ASN A 374 6.46 15.27 -8.01
N GLY A 375 5.62 15.73 -8.93
CA GLY A 375 5.86 16.91 -9.75
C GLY A 375 6.76 16.67 -10.98
N ALA A 376 7.02 15.41 -11.34
CA ALA A 376 7.62 15.09 -12.63
C ALA A 376 6.73 15.56 -13.79
N GLN A 377 7.34 16.23 -14.77
CA GLN A 377 6.65 16.75 -15.95
C GLN A 377 6.91 15.84 -17.16
N ASP A 378 6.11 15.99 -18.22
CA ASP A 378 6.40 15.34 -19.50
C ASP A 378 7.80 15.78 -19.99
N ASP A 379 8.62 14.83 -20.45
CA ASP A 379 9.93 15.19 -21.01
C ASP A 379 9.74 16.09 -22.25
N PRO A 380 10.60 17.09 -22.48
CA PRO A 380 10.52 17.93 -23.68
C PRO A 380 10.39 17.17 -24.99
N LEU A 381 10.96 15.95 -25.08
CA LEU A 381 10.83 15.06 -26.22
C LEU A 381 9.36 14.73 -26.54
N VAL A 382 8.54 14.48 -25.50
CA VAL A 382 7.09 14.27 -25.65
C VAL A 382 6.42 15.50 -26.24
N GLY A 383 6.82 16.69 -25.78
CA GLY A 383 6.31 17.95 -26.32
C GLY A 383 6.70 18.20 -27.78
N GLN A 384 7.91 17.79 -28.19
CA GLN A 384 8.36 17.90 -29.57
C GLN A 384 7.57 16.97 -30.50
N TRP A 385 7.43 15.69 -30.13
CA TRP A 385 6.64 14.72 -30.88
C TRP A 385 5.16 15.12 -30.99
N ARG A 386 4.54 15.62 -29.91
CA ARG A 386 3.17 16.18 -29.97
C ARG A 386 3.02 17.35 -30.94
N ASN A 387 4.08 18.12 -31.18
CA ASN A 387 4.04 19.19 -32.18
C ASN A 387 4.10 18.63 -33.60
N VAL A 388 4.91 17.58 -33.82
CA VAL A 388 4.98 16.86 -35.10
C VAL A 388 3.60 16.27 -35.43
N ASP A 389 2.96 15.57 -34.50
CA ASP A 389 1.63 14.98 -34.69
C ASP A 389 0.56 16.06 -34.95
N ARG A 390 0.62 17.18 -34.22
CA ARG A 390 -0.31 18.30 -34.46
C ARG A 390 -0.16 18.92 -35.84
N ASP A 391 1.08 19.05 -36.31
CA ASP A 391 1.34 19.60 -37.64
C ASP A 391 0.98 18.58 -38.74
N TRP A 392 1.14 17.28 -38.47
CA TRP A 392 0.61 16.18 -39.28
C TRP A 392 -0.91 16.25 -39.45
N ASP A 393 -1.66 16.32 -38.36
CA ASP A 393 -3.13 16.41 -38.37
C ASP A 393 -3.62 17.64 -39.15
N LYS A 394 -2.95 18.78 -38.97
CA LYS A 394 -3.28 20.01 -39.70
C LYS A 394 -3.06 19.83 -41.20
N ARG A 395 -1.94 19.23 -41.63
CA ARG A 395 -1.67 18.99 -43.04
C ARG A 395 -2.68 18.03 -43.63
N LEU A 396 -2.98 16.92 -42.94
CA LEU A 396 -4.03 15.98 -43.35
C LEU A 396 -5.40 16.67 -43.52
N ALA A 397 -5.77 17.57 -42.60
CA ALA A 397 -7.02 18.33 -42.71
C ALA A 397 -7.04 19.27 -43.94
N VAL A 398 -5.92 19.94 -44.23
CA VAL A 398 -5.79 20.78 -45.44
C VAL A 398 -5.89 19.95 -46.70
N VAL A 399 -5.21 18.80 -46.75
CA VAL A 399 -5.23 17.88 -47.89
C VAL A 399 -6.63 17.32 -48.12
N ARG A 400 -7.32 16.92 -47.06
CA ARG A 400 -8.72 16.46 -47.11
C ARG A 400 -9.63 17.53 -47.69
N GLY A 401 -9.54 18.78 -47.20
CA GLY A 401 -10.34 19.89 -47.71
C GLY A 401 -10.05 20.22 -49.18
N ALA A 402 -8.79 20.11 -49.62
CA ALA A 402 -8.42 20.31 -51.01
C ALA A 402 -9.03 19.23 -51.93
N LEU A 403 -9.03 17.98 -51.49
CA LEU A 403 -9.62 16.85 -52.22
C LEU A 403 -11.15 16.96 -52.29
N GLU A 404 -11.82 17.34 -51.20
CA GLU A 404 -13.26 17.62 -51.20
C GLU A 404 -13.64 18.75 -52.15
N THR A 405 -12.82 19.81 -52.20
CA THR A 405 -13.02 20.93 -53.12
C THR A 405 -12.88 20.47 -54.58
N ALA A 406 -11.89 19.60 -54.87
CA ALA A 406 -11.71 19.01 -56.19
C ALA A 406 -12.93 18.14 -56.59
N GLY A 407 -13.44 17.32 -55.67
CA GLY A 407 -14.67 16.55 -55.87
C GLY A 407 -15.90 17.42 -56.14
N GLY A 408 -16.03 18.55 -55.42
CA GLY A 408 -17.09 19.54 -55.64
C GLY A 408 -17.01 20.21 -57.02
N LEU A 409 -15.81 20.60 -57.46
CA LEU A 409 -15.57 21.13 -58.80
C LEU A 409 -15.90 20.11 -59.88
N ARG A 410 -15.45 18.86 -59.72
CA ARG A 410 -15.76 17.75 -60.62
C ARG A 410 -17.28 17.54 -60.74
N ALA A 411 -18.01 17.51 -59.62
CA ALA A 411 -19.47 17.36 -59.63
C ALA A 411 -20.17 18.52 -60.35
N SER A 412 -19.66 19.75 -60.22
CA SER A 412 -20.15 20.93 -60.94
C SER A 412 -19.95 20.81 -62.45
N ILE A 413 -18.74 20.40 -62.89
CA ILE A 413 -18.40 20.19 -64.30
C ILE A 413 -19.29 19.09 -64.90
N GLY A 414 -19.53 18.00 -64.16
CA GLY A 414 -20.39 16.91 -64.61
C GLY A 414 -21.87 17.29 -64.77
N LYS A 415 -22.39 18.16 -63.90
CA LYS A 415 -23.76 18.68 -64.02
C LYS A 415 -23.94 19.62 -65.20
N THR A 416 -22.93 20.44 -65.49
CA THR A 416 -23.00 21.48 -66.51
C THR A 416 -22.70 20.94 -67.91
N PHE A 417 -21.70 20.07 -68.06
CA PHE A 417 -21.20 19.60 -69.35
C PHE A 417 -21.42 18.10 -69.57
N LYS A 418 -22.63 17.72 -70.00
CA LYS A 418 -23.00 16.30 -70.24
C LYS A 418 -22.09 15.56 -71.25
N ARG A 419 -21.42 16.28 -72.15
CA ARG A 419 -20.52 15.70 -73.15
C ARG A 419 -19.15 15.29 -72.59
N LEU A 420 -18.77 15.76 -71.40
CA LEU A 420 -17.48 15.43 -70.76
C LEU A 420 -17.53 14.21 -69.83
N MET A 421 -18.64 13.48 -69.80
CA MET A 421 -18.83 12.36 -68.87
C MET A 421 -17.74 11.28 -68.95
N SER A 422 -17.17 11.03 -70.13
CA SER A 422 -16.06 10.07 -70.28
C SER A 422 -14.74 10.55 -69.66
N SER A 423 -14.43 11.86 -69.76
CA SER A 423 -13.23 12.45 -69.13
C SER A 423 -13.38 12.56 -67.61
N ILE A 424 -14.61 12.72 -67.12
CA ILE A 424 -14.93 12.85 -65.68
C ILE A 424 -14.78 11.53 -64.93
N MET A 425 -14.92 10.39 -65.61
CA MET A 425 -14.67 9.07 -65.02
C MET A 425 -13.18 8.79 -64.79
N GLY A 426 -12.26 9.43 -65.53
CA GLY A 426 -10.82 9.33 -65.26
C GLY A 426 -10.46 9.98 -63.92
N PHE A 427 -10.93 11.22 -63.72
CA PHE A 427 -10.74 11.96 -62.47
C PHE A 427 -11.41 11.29 -61.27
N GLU A 428 -12.47 10.51 -61.47
CA GLU A 428 -13.12 9.73 -60.40
C GLU A 428 -12.19 8.69 -59.80
N ARG A 429 -11.50 7.94 -60.66
CA ARG A 429 -10.61 6.86 -60.22
C ARG A 429 -9.41 7.44 -59.50
N ASP A 430 -8.87 8.54 -60.01
CA ASP A 430 -7.77 9.26 -59.37
C ASP A 430 -8.20 9.84 -58.02
N GLU A 431 -9.40 10.43 -57.93
CA GLU A 431 -9.96 10.93 -56.67
C GLU A 431 -10.16 9.81 -55.64
N THR A 432 -10.78 8.67 -56.02
CA THR A 432 -10.98 7.54 -55.11
C THR A 432 -9.66 6.97 -54.63
N LYS A 433 -8.67 6.82 -55.52
CA LYS A 433 -7.32 6.36 -55.15
C LYS A 433 -6.66 7.32 -54.14
N LEU A 434 -6.73 8.62 -54.38
CA LEU A 434 -6.17 9.63 -53.47
C LEU A 434 -6.91 9.67 -52.13
N GLN A 435 -8.23 9.39 -52.11
CA GLN A 435 -9.01 9.25 -50.88
C GLN A 435 -8.59 8.03 -50.06
N GLU A 436 -8.37 6.88 -50.71
CA GLU A 436 -7.89 5.66 -50.06
C GLU A 436 -6.49 5.86 -49.45
N GLU A 437 -5.57 6.45 -50.20
CA GLU A 437 -4.22 6.75 -49.71
C GLU A 437 -4.24 7.77 -48.56
N LEU A 438 -5.09 8.80 -48.63
CA LEU A 438 -5.28 9.76 -47.53
C LEU A 438 -5.86 9.08 -46.28
N ALA A 439 -6.80 8.15 -46.44
CA ALA A 439 -7.39 7.41 -45.34
C ALA A 439 -6.37 6.49 -44.66
N ALA A 440 -5.53 5.81 -45.46
CA ALA A 440 -4.43 5.01 -44.94
C ALA A 440 -3.43 5.84 -44.13
N LEU A 441 -3.01 7.00 -44.66
CA LEU A 441 -2.12 7.91 -43.91
C LEU A 441 -2.78 8.48 -42.66
N ALA A 442 -4.08 8.78 -42.69
CA ALA A 442 -4.79 9.30 -41.53
C ALA A 442 -4.92 8.30 -40.36
N ALA A 443 -4.69 7.00 -40.60
CA ALA A 443 -4.64 5.97 -39.56
C ALA A 443 -3.27 5.88 -38.88
N GLU A 444 -2.24 6.50 -39.44
CA GLU A 444 -0.86 6.48 -38.94
C GLU A 444 -0.55 7.76 -38.14
N GLN A 445 0.34 7.66 -37.14
CA GLN A 445 0.82 8.78 -36.33
C GLN A 445 2.35 8.83 -36.31
N PRO A 446 2.99 9.93 -36.73
CA PRO A 446 4.45 10.03 -36.80
C PRO A 446 5.17 9.63 -35.50
N SER A 447 4.66 10.05 -34.34
CA SER A 447 5.28 9.73 -33.05
C SER A 447 5.32 8.24 -32.69
N GLY A 448 4.45 7.41 -33.28
CA GLY A 448 4.42 5.96 -33.07
C GLY A 448 5.46 5.18 -33.88
N HIS A 449 6.00 5.78 -34.95
CA HIS A 449 6.95 5.11 -35.87
C HIS A 449 8.41 5.57 -35.67
N GLY A 450 8.66 6.51 -34.77
CA GLY A 450 9.99 7.06 -34.53
C GLY A 450 10.49 7.99 -35.65
N PRO A 451 11.76 8.44 -35.59
CA PRO A 451 12.29 9.48 -36.49
C PRO A 451 12.26 9.08 -37.96
N GLU A 452 12.82 7.91 -38.29
CA GLU A 452 12.89 7.42 -39.67
C GLU A 452 11.50 7.18 -40.28
N GLY A 453 10.59 6.58 -39.49
CA GLY A 453 9.21 6.35 -39.93
C GLY A 453 8.41 7.65 -40.09
N ALA A 454 8.63 8.63 -39.22
CA ALA A 454 8.02 9.96 -39.36
C ALA A 454 8.49 10.68 -40.64
N GLU A 455 9.78 10.58 -40.99
CA GLU A 455 10.31 11.13 -42.25
C GLU A 455 9.63 10.51 -43.47
N ASP A 456 9.49 9.19 -43.50
CA ASP A 456 8.82 8.49 -44.60
C ASP A 456 7.34 8.91 -44.72
N LEU A 457 6.61 8.98 -43.59
CA LEU A 457 5.22 9.43 -43.58
C LEU A 457 5.05 10.85 -44.08
N LEU A 458 5.92 11.76 -43.66
CA LEU A 458 5.91 13.15 -44.14
C LEU A 458 6.25 13.26 -45.63
N GLY A 459 7.13 12.38 -46.13
CA GLY A 459 7.44 12.24 -47.54
C GLY A 459 6.23 11.75 -48.36
N ARG A 460 5.53 10.71 -47.87
CA ARG A 460 4.29 10.19 -48.48
C ARG A 460 3.19 11.26 -48.54
N LEU A 461 2.95 11.97 -47.44
CA LEU A 461 1.98 13.07 -47.41
C LEU A 461 2.34 14.22 -48.37
N GLY A 462 3.64 14.56 -48.48
CA GLY A 462 4.12 15.56 -49.42
C GLY A 462 3.86 15.18 -50.89
N LYS A 463 4.02 13.91 -51.25
CA LYS A 463 3.68 13.42 -52.61
C LYS A 463 2.17 13.52 -52.87
N LEU A 464 1.35 13.15 -51.89
CA LEU A 464 -0.11 13.23 -52.00
C LEU A 464 -0.60 14.68 -52.18
N GLU A 465 0.00 15.63 -51.47
CA GLU A 465 -0.24 17.07 -51.66
C GLU A 465 0.03 17.51 -53.11
N GLU A 466 1.11 17.03 -53.73
CA GLU A 466 1.45 17.35 -55.11
C GLU A 466 0.48 16.73 -56.12
N GLU A 467 0.04 15.49 -55.89
CA GLU A 467 -0.92 14.80 -56.77
C GLU A 467 -2.32 15.44 -56.73
N ILE A 468 -2.81 15.81 -55.54
CA ILE A 468 -4.07 16.56 -55.39
C ILE A 468 -3.97 17.94 -56.04
N GLY A 469 -2.81 18.60 -55.91
CA GLY A 469 -2.55 19.87 -56.58
C GLY A 469 -2.62 19.76 -58.11
N LYS A 470 -2.09 18.67 -58.70
CA LYS A 470 -2.20 18.40 -60.14
C LYS A 470 -3.65 18.14 -60.56
N LEU A 471 -4.37 17.30 -59.82
CA LEU A 471 -5.79 17.02 -60.09
C LEU A 471 -6.63 18.30 -60.17
N HIS A 472 -6.39 19.25 -59.26
CA HIS A 472 -7.10 20.54 -59.25
C HIS A 472 -6.82 21.36 -60.51
N VAL A 473 -5.55 21.44 -60.93
CA VAL A 473 -5.15 22.15 -62.15
C VAL A 473 -5.76 21.51 -63.40
N ASP A 474 -5.79 20.18 -63.46
CA ASP A 474 -6.36 19.45 -64.59
C ASP A 474 -7.89 19.61 -64.69
N LEU A 475 -8.58 19.63 -63.54
CA LEU A 475 -10.03 19.92 -63.48
C LEU A 475 -10.36 21.36 -63.93
N GLU A 476 -9.58 22.36 -63.50
CA GLU A 476 -9.76 23.75 -63.96
C GLU A 476 -9.57 23.89 -65.48
N GLN A 477 -8.56 23.21 -66.04
CA GLN A 477 -8.31 23.20 -67.48
C GLN A 477 -9.44 22.50 -68.25
N ALA A 478 -9.94 21.39 -67.74
CA ALA A 478 -11.06 20.66 -68.32
C ALA A 478 -12.34 21.52 -68.34
N GLU A 479 -12.64 22.24 -67.24
CA GLU A 479 -13.78 23.16 -67.17
C GLU A 479 -13.68 24.27 -68.23
N LYS A 480 -12.49 24.89 -68.34
CA LYS A 480 -12.27 25.97 -69.31
C LYS A 480 -12.50 25.49 -70.74
N LYS A 481 -11.93 24.34 -71.11
CA LYS A 481 -12.11 23.74 -72.44
C LYS A 481 -13.56 23.39 -72.73
N ALA A 482 -14.27 22.85 -71.74
CA ALA A 482 -15.69 22.51 -71.86
C ALA A 482 -16.57 23.71 -72.21
N ARG A 483 -16.34 24.85 -71.54
CA ARG A 483 -17.04 26.11 -71.81
C ARG A 483 -16.80 26.61 -73.24
N GLU A 484 -15.56 26.55 -73.71
CA GLU A 484 -15.18 26.97 -75.07
C GLU A 484 -15.88 26.11 -76.14
N ASP A 485 -15.96 24.80 -75.94
CA ASP A 485 -16.60 23.87 -76.88
C ASP A 485 -18.13 24.01 -76.93
N GLU A 486 -18.80 24.24 -75.79
CA GLU A 486 -20.25 24.54 -75.77
C GLU A 486 -20.59 25.85 -76.49
N GLU A 487 -19.79 26.89 -76.27
CA GLU A 487 -20.00 28.18 -76.93
C GLU A 487 -19.80 28.07 -78.44
N ARG A 488 -18.80 27.31 -78.89
CA ARG A 488 -18.59 27.00 -80.31
C ARG A 488 -19.79 26.24 -80.91
N ALA A 489 -20.31 25.24 -80.20
CA ALA A 489 -21.47 24.48 -80.66
C ALA A 489 -22.73 25.35 -80.81
N ARG A 490 -23.00 26.26 -79.85
CA ARG A 490 -24.13 27.21 -79.96
C ARG A 490 -24.01 28.15 -81.14
N GLN A 491 -22.82 28.70 -81.40
CA GLN A 491 -22.60 29.58 -82.55
C GLN A 491 -22.78 28.82 -83.87
N GLN A 492 -22.35 27.57 -83.93
CA GLN A 492 -22.49 26.72 -85.10
C GLN A 492 -23.95 26.37 -85.38
N GLU A 493 -24.73 26.05 -84.35
CA GLU A 493 -26.17 25.76 -84.47
C GLU A 493 -26.97 27.00 -84.92
N ALA A 494 -26.68 28.17 -84.34
CA ALA A 494 -27.31 29.43 -84.75
C ALA A 494 -26.97 29.80 -86.21
N TRP A 495 -25.71 29.61 -86.63
CA TRP A 495 -25.31 29.80 -88.02
C TRP A 495 -26.02 28.81 -88.95
N ALA A 496 -26.04 27.52 -88.61
CA ALA A 496 -26.70 26.49 -89.42
C ALA A 496 -28.20 26.76 -89.59
N SER A 497 -28.89 27.18 -88.52
CA SER A 497 -30.30 27.57 -88.57
C SER A 497 -30.54 28.81 -89.44
N SER A 498 -29.63 29.79 -89.41
CA SER A 498 -29.71 30.97 -90.27
C SER A 498 -29.51 30.64 -91.74
N VAL A 499 -28.58 29.74 -92.06
CA VAL A 499 -28.31 29.30 -93.43
C VAL A 499 -29.46 28.45 -93.98
N SER A 500 -30.06 27.57 -93.16
CA SER A 500 -31.21 26.77 -93.58
C SER A 500 -32.45 27.61 -93.85
N ALA A 501 -32.71 28.63 -93.02
CA ALA A 501 -33.82 29.57 -93.24
C ALA A 501 -33.64 30.34 -94.55
N ALA A 502 -32.45 30.90 -94.80
CA ALA A 502 -32.15 31.63 -96.03
C ALA A 502 -32.25 30.75 -97.29
N ARG A 503 -31.85 29.47 -97.22
CA ARG A 503 -32.05 28.49 -98.31
C ARG A 503 -33.53 28.21 -98.60
N GLY A 504 -34.38 28.23 -97.59
CA GLY A 504 -35.83 28.00 -97.74
C GLY A 504 -36.57 29.15 -98.42
N GLU A 505 -36.16 30.39 -98.19
CA GLU A 505 -36.83 31.59 -98.72
C GLU A 505 -36.45 31.91 -100.18
N LEU A 506 -35.23 31.52 -100.59
CA LEU A 506 -34.66 31.78 -101.91
C LEU A 506 -35.53 31.34 -103.10
N PRO A 507 -36.11 30.12 -103.12
CA PRO A 507 -36.98 29.67 -104.22
C PRO A 507 -38.26 30.50 -104.34
N SER A 508 -38.86 30.88 -103.21
CA SER A 508 -40.09 31.69 -103.18
C SER A 508 -39.84 33.08 -103.75
N LYS A 509 -38.74 33.72 -103.36
CA LYS A 509 -38.36 35.04 -103.86
C LYS A 509 -37.99 35.04 -105.34
N LYS A 510 -37.33 33.98 -105.83
CA LYS A 510 -37.08 33.78 -107.27
C LYS A 510 -38.37 33.62 -108.07
N ALA A 511 -39.36 32.91 -107.54
CA ALA A 511 -40.68 32.78 -108.17
C ALA A 511 -41.44 34.12 -108.20
N GLU A 512 -41.39 34.90 -107.12
CA GLU A 512 -41.97 36.26 -107.06
C GLU A 512 -41.32 37.22 -108.07
N LEU A 513 -40.00 37.10 -108.29
CA LEU A 513 -39.27 37.90 -109.27
C LEU A 513 -39.72 37.60 -110.70
N GLU A 514 -39.87 36.33 -111.07
CA GLU A 514 -40.35 35.93 -112.39
C GLU A 514 -41.78 36.42 -112.64
N ALA A 515 -42.69 36.26 -111.68
CA ALA A 515 -44.05 36.79 -111.79
C ALA A 515 -44.08 38.32 -111.95
N ALA A 516 -43.20 39.04 -111.25
CA ALA A 516 -43.09 40.49 -111.38
C ALA A 516 -42.51 40.94 -112.73
N ARG A 517 -41.61 40.14 -113.34
CA ARG A 517 -41.07 40.38 -114.69
C ARG A 517 -42.13 40.15 -115.77
N ASP A 518 -42.95 39.11 -115.63
CA ASP A 518 -44.07 38.84 -116.53
C ASP A 518 -45.09 40.00 -116.50
N GLU A 519 -45.42 40.51 -115.31
CA GLU A 519 -46.29 41.68 -115.14
C GLU A 519 -45.68 42.94 -115.78
N GLN A 520 -44.38 43.17 -115.61
CA GLN A 520 -43.66 44.28 -116.24
C GLN A 520 -43.70 44.18 -117.77
N GLY A 521 -43.52 42.98 -118.33
CA GLY A 521 -43.60 42.71 -119.76
C GLY A 521 -45.00 42.98 -120.31
N ALA A 522 -46.05 42.49 -119.63
CA ALA A 522 -47.44 42.70 -120.04
C ALA A 522 -47.84 44.19 -120.08
N VAL A 523 -47.42 44.97 -119.08
CA VAL A 523 -47.66 46.42 -119.04
C VAL A 523 -46.87 47.14 -120.14
N GLY A 524 -45.68 46.64 -120.51
CA GLY A 524 -44.90 47.15 -121.63
C GLY A 524 -45.63 47.00 -122.97
N VAL A 525 -46.17 45.81 -123.26
CA VAL A 525 -46.94 45.56 -124.49
C VAL A 525 -48.15 46.48 -124.59
N GLN A 526 -48.91 46.66 -123.49
CA GLN A 526 -50.06 47.56 -123.47
C GLN A 526 -49.67 49.04 -123.67
N PHE A 527 -48.50 49.43 -123.17
CA PHE A 527 -47.97 50.78 -123.37
C PHE A 527 -47.66 51.03 -124.85
N ASP A 528 -47.00 50.08 -125.51
CA ASP A 528 -46.62 50.17 -126.92
C ASP A 528 -47.86 50.19 -127.84
N GLU A 529 -48.89 49.39 -127.54
CA GLU A 529 -50.19 49.42 -128.24
C GLU A 529 -50.89 50.79 -128.14
N VAL A 530 -50.91 51.38 -126.94
CA VAL A 530 -51.52 52.70 -126.71
C VAL A 530 -50.70 53.81 -127.36
N GLU A 531 -49.38 53.68 -127.43
CA GLU A 531 -48.50 54.63 -128.13
C GLU A 531 -48.72 54.60 -129.65
N ALA A 532 -48.83 53.41 -130.24
CA ALA A 532 -49.14 53.23 -131.66
C ALA A 532 -50.52 53.83 -132.00
N ALA A 533 -51.56 53.55 -131.20
CA ALA A 533 -52.90 54.11 -131.39
C ALA A 533 -52.93 55.66 -131.28
N LEU A 534 -52.04 56.25 -130.49
CA LEU A 534 -51.95 57.70 -130.30
C LEU A 534 -51.33 58.41 -131.51
N ALA A 535 -50.50 57.71 -132.29
CA ALA A 535 -49.87 58.21 -133.50
C ALA A 535 -50.84 58.32 -134.69
N GLU A 536 -51.77 57.37 -134.83
CA GLU A 536 -52.71 57.31 -135.96
C GLU A 536 -53.97 58.16 -135.80
N GLU A 537 -54.37 58.50 -134.57
CA GLU A 537 -55.66 59.14 -134.31
C GLU A 537 -55.67 60.66 -134.61
N GLN A 538 -56.61 61.11 -135.43
CA GLN A 538 -56.76 62.53 -135.84
C GLN A 538 -57.84 63.28 -135.04
N ASP A 539 -58.73 62.57 -134.33
CA ASP A 539 -59.75 63.18 -133.48
C ASP A 539 -59.15 63.71 -132.15
N LYS A 540 -59.29 65.01 -131.90
CA LYS A 540 -58.78 65.69 -130.69
C LYS A 540 -59.34 65.11 -129.39
N LYS A 541 -60.59 64.61 -129.37
CA LYS A 541 -61.20 64.08 -128.14
C LYS A 541 -60.61 62.70 -127.80
N LYS A 542 -60.46 61.82 -128.80
CA LYS A 542 -59.86 60.50 -128.64
C LYS A 542 -58.36 60.57 -128.31
N LYS A 543 -57.64 61.54 -128.86
CA LYS A 543 -56.22 61.79 -128.50
C LYS A 543 -56.02 62.13 -127.02
N LYS A 544 -56.98 62.81 -126.38
CA LYS A 544 -56.91 63.15 -124.95
C LYS A 544 -57.08 61.89 -124.08
N ASP A 545 -58.01 61.01 -124.42
CA ASP A 545 -58.22 59.74 -123.71
C ASP A 545 -57.02 58.79 -123.87
N LEU A 546 -56.44 58.69 -125.08
CA LEU A 546 -55.24 57.89 -125.29
C LEU A 546 -54.03 58.43 -124.52
N ARG A 547 -53.89 59.76 -124.37
CA ARG A 547 -52.84 60.37 -123.51
C ARG A 547 -53.02 60.03 -122.03
N ALA A 548 -54.25 60.04 -121.52
CA ALA A 548 -54.54 59.63 -120.14
C ALA A 548 -54.20 58.14 -119.91
N ARG A 549 -54.53 57.29 -120.89
CA ARG A 549 -54.20 55.85 -120.83
C ARG A 549 -52.69 55.59 -120.90
N LYS A 550 -51.96 56.32 -121.74
CA LYS A 550 -50.49 56.29 -121.79
C LYS A 550 -49.88 56.64 -120.43
N HIS A 551 -50.36 57.72 -119.79
CA HIS A 551 -49.81 58.17 -118.50
C HIS A 551 -50.03 57.14 -117.38
N LYS A 552 -51.20 56.48 -117.35
CA LYS A 552 -51.49 55.41 -116.39
C LYS A 552 -50.58 54.19 -116.59
N LEU A 553 -50.29 53.83 -117.84
CA LEU A 553 -49.40 52.71 -118.18
C LEU A 553 -47.92 53.03 -117.86
N THR A 554 -47.48 54.29 -117.99
CA THR A 554 -46.16 54.73 -117.50
C THR A 554 -45.99 54.50 -116.01
N ASP A 555 -46.99 54.88 -115.20
CA ASP A 555 -46.94 54.71 -113.75
C ASP A 555 -46.93 53.23 -113.35
N GLN A 556 -47.72 52.40 -114.05
CA GLN A 556 -47.72 50.95 -113.84
C GLN A 556 -46.37 50.32 -114.21
N ARG A 557 -45.76 50.72 -115.33
CA ARG A 557 -44.43 50.25 -115.76
C ARG A 557 -43.36 50.59 -114.74
N ASN A 558 -43.39 51.80 -114.19
CA ASN A 558 -42.43 52.24 -113.17
C ASN A 558 -42.58 51.48 -111.85
N ARG A 559 -43.81 51.19 -111.41
CA ARG A 559 -44.07 50.37 -110.20
C ARG A 559 -43.60 48.93 -110.38
N ALA A 560 -43.87 48.32 -111.53
CA ALA A 560 -43.40 46.97 -111.83
C ALA A 560 -41.86 46.90 -111.84
N ALA A 561 -41.19 47.89 -112.46
CA ALA A 561 -39.72 47.97 -112.46
C ALA A 561 -39.11 48.13 -111.05
N GLN A 562 -39.72 48.93 -110.16
CA GLN A 562 -39.26 49.05 -108.77
C GLN A 562 -39.42 47.73 -108.00
N ARG A 563 -40.50 46.99 -108.25
CA ARG A 563 -40.75 45.70 -107.60
C ARG A 563 -39.71 44.65 -108.01
N VAL A 564 -39.38 44.56 -109.30
CA VAL A 564 -38.31 43.68 -109.82
C VAL A 564 -36.98 44.01 -109.14
N ARG A 565 -36.61 45.30 -109.07
CA ARG A 565 -35.36 45.73 -108.44
C ARG A 565 -35.28 45.40 -106.94
N GLY A 566 -36.39 45.53 -106.21
CA GLY A 566 -36.44 45.18 -104.79
C GLY A 566 -36.24 43.68 -104.55
N LEU A 567 -36.89 42.84 -105.36
CA LEU A 567 -36.76 41.39 -105.27
C LEU A 567 -35.35 40.90 -105.65
N GLU A 568 -34.68 41.54 -106.62
CA GLU A 568 -33.29 41.24 -106.96
C GLU A 568 -32.33 41.49 -105.78
N GLN A 569 -32.51 42.59 -105.04
CA GLN A 569 -31.70 42.90 -103.86
C GLN A 569 -31.93 41.92 -102.69
N GLU A 570 -33.18 41.49 -102.47
CA GLU A 570 -33.51 40.50 -101.45
C GLU A 570 -32.89 39.12 -101.77
N ILE A 571 -32.92 38.71 -103.04
CA ILE A 571 -32.29 37.47 -103.50
C ILE A 571 -30.78 37.54 -103.33
N GLU A 572 -30.13 38.64 -103.72
CA GLU A 572 -28.68 38.82 -103.55
C GLU A 572 -28.26 38.74 -102.07
N ALA A 573 -29.01 39.38 -101.17
CA ALA A 573 -28.74 39.31 -99.74
C ALA A 573 -28.88 37.88 -99.17
N LEU A 574 -29.86 37.10 -99.65
CA LEU A 574 -30.05 35.71 -99.25
C LEU A 574 -28.96 34.80 -99.83
N GLU A 575 -28.52 35.03 -101.07
CA GLU A 575 -27.43 34.26 -101.69
C GLU A 575 -26.09 34.48 -100.97
N VAL A 576 -25.78 35.72 -100.61
CA VAL A 576 -24.59 36.04 -99.78
C VAL A 576 -24.64 35.30 -98.45
N ARG A 577 -25.81 35.25 -97.81
CA ARG A 577 -25.98 34.59 -96.49
C ARG A 577 -25.87 33.07 -96.56
N VAL A 578 -26.26 32.47 -97.68
CA VAL A 578 -26.09 31.02 -97.91
C VAL A 578 -24.64 30.66 -98.25
N ALA A 579 -23.90 31.57 -98.88
CA ALA A 579 -22.50 31.39 -99.24
C ALA A 579 -21.50 31.67 -98.09
N GLU A 580 -21.93 32.29 -96.98
CA GLU A 580 -21.06 32.69 -95.88
C GLU A 580 -20.57 31.48 -95.04
N PRO A 581 -19.25 31.20 -95.00
CA PRO A 581 -18.71 30.09 -94.20
C PRO A 581 -18.75 30.40 -92.69
N PHE A 582 -18.93 29.36 -91.87
CA PHE A 582 -18.90 29.51 -90.41
C PHE A 582 -17.51 29.92 -89.90
N VAL A 583 -17.45 30.97 -89.08
CA VAL A 583 -16.24 31.40 -88.36
C VAL A 583 -16.57 31.62 -86.89
N TYR A 584 -15.95 30.85 -86.00
CA TYR A 584 -16.11 31.00 -84.55
C TYR A 584 -15.52 32.33 -84.06
N LYS A 585 -16.32 33.11 -83.31
CA LYS A 585 -15.88 34.36 -82.70
C LYS A 585 -15.88 34.19 -81.18
N PRO A 586 -14.72 34.03 -80.52
CA PRO A 586 -14.67 33.93 -79.08
C PRO A 586 -15.18 35.23 -78.45
N ARG A 587 -15.93 35.12 -77.35
CA ARG A 587 -16.41 36.29 -76.61
C ARG A 587 -15.19 37.04 -76.06
N PRO A 588 -15.07 38.36 -76.26
CA PRO A 588 -13.97 39.12 -75.68
C PRO A 588 -14.10 39.04 -74.15
N THR A 589 -13.18 38.31 -73.52
CA THR A 589 -13.01 38.34 -72.07
C THR A 589 -12.77 39.79 -71.66
N PRO A 590 -13.54 40.35 -70.70
CA PRO A 590 -13.31 41.71 -70.24
C PRO A 590 -11.85 41.87 -69.80
N PRO A 591 -11.20 43.02 -70.08
CA PRO A 591 -9.82 43.24 -69.66
C PRO A 591 -9.74 43.07 -68.14
N SER A 592 -9.00 42.05 -67.71
CA SER A 592 -8.76 41.77 -66.30
C SER A 592 -8.19 43.04 -65.66
N LYS A 593 -8.98 43.70 -64.81
CA LYS A 593 -8.50 44.81 -64.01
C LYS A 593 -7.33 44.31 -63.15
N LYS A 594 -6.15 44.86 -63.43
CA LYS A 594 -4.92 44.91 -62.63
C LYS A 594 -4.40 43.57 -62.10
N LYS A 595 -3.18 43.25 -62.54
CA LYS A 595 -2.24 42.35 -61.88
C LYS A 595 -2.02 42.79 -60.42
N ASP A 596 -2.83 42.30 -59.51
CA ASP A 596 -2.38 42.11 -58.14
C ASP A 596 -1.46 40.89 -58.13
N LYS A 597 -0.17 41.17 -57.92
CA LYS A 597 0.79 40.14 -57.57
C LYS A 597 0.30 39.47 -56.27
N GLY A 598 -0.11 38.22 -56.37
CA GLY A 598 -0.12 37.32 -55.22
C GLY A 598 -1.47 36.90 -54.67
N ARG A 599 -2.37 36.36 -55.50
CA ARG A 599 -3.34 35.34 -55.04
C ARG A 599 -3.55 34.29 -56.14
N ARG A 600 -2.76 33.21 -56.11
CA ARG A 600 -3.20 31.93 -56.68
C ARG A 600 -4.46 31.53 -55.90
N PHE A 601 -5.52 31.16 -56.61
CA PHE A 601 -6.83 30.83 -56.02
C PHE A 601 -6.80 29.55 -55.17
N VAL A 602 -5.72 28.77 -55.31
CA VAL A 602 -5.28 27.80 -54.30
C VAL A 602 -4.07 28.41 -53.59
N PRO A 603 -4.11 28.64 -52.26
CA PRO A 603 -2.89 28.90 -51.52
C PRO A 603 -1.95 27.73 -51.83
N SER A 604 -0.84 27.98 -52.52
CA SER A 604 0.31 27.09 -52.36
C SER A 604 0.54 27.10 -50.86
N ALA A 605 0.24 25.99 -50.19
CA ALA A 605 0.50 25.86 -48.77
C ALA A 605 1.92 26.38 -48.56
N PRO A 606 2.15 27.34 -47.64
CA PRO A 606 3.51 27.74 -47.35
C PRO A 606 4.24 26.45 -47.01
N LYS A 607 5.36 26.16 -47.68
CA LYS A 607 6.32 25.13 -47.28
C LYS A 607 6.88 25.54 -45.92
N LYS A 608 6.05 25.54 -44.88
CA LYS A 608 6.50 25.48 -43.51
C LYS A 608 7.00 24.06 -43.38
N THR A 609 8.30 23.90 -43.58
CA THR A 609 9.04 22.75 -43.08
C THR A 609 8.57 22.52 -41.64
N ILE A 610 8.06 21.32 -41.40
CA ILE A 610 7.71 20.86 -40.06
C ILE A 610 8.93 21.13 -39.17
N LYS A 611 8.68 21.58 -37.93
CA LYS A 611 9.75 21.72 -36.93
C LYS A 611 10.54 20.41 -36.90
N ALA A 612 11.87 20.50 -36.94
CA ALA A 612 12.77 19.36 -37.02
C ALA A 612 12.27 18.15 -36.22
N ILE A 613 12.15 17.00 -36.89
CA ILE A 613 11.77 15.73 -36.26
C ILE A 613 12.82 15.44 -35.18
N PRO A 614 12.41 15.07 -33.95
CA PRO A 614 13.38 14.74 -32.91
C PRO A 614 14.21 13.52 -33.28
N ASP A 615 15.51 13.54 -32.96
CA ASP A 615 16.43 12.42 -33.24
C ASP A 615 16.10 11.15 -32.43
N ASP A 616 15.49 11.31 -31.25
CA ASP A 616 15.11 10.21 -30.37
C ASP A 616 13.62 9.84 -30.51
N ALA A 617 13.31 8.54 -30.62
CA ALA A 617 11.95 8.02 -30.53
C ALA A 617 11.41 8.05 -29.08
N LEU A 618 10.09 8.19 -28.93
CA LEU A 618 9.41 7.95 -27.66
C LEU A 618 9.55 6.47 -27.22
N PRO A 619 9.46 6.16 -25.92
CA PRO A 619 9.52 4.78 -25.48
C PRO A 619 8.33 3.99 -26.02
N SER A 620 8.55 2.73 -26.41
CA SER A 620 7.52 1.84 -26.94
C SER A 620 6.52 1.36 -25.88
N VAL A 621 6.92 1.42 -24.60
CA VAL A 621 6.09 1.10 -23.43
C VAL A 621 6.22 2.21 -22.38
N GLY A 622 5.12 2.49 -21.68
CA GLY A 622 5.10 3.50 -20.63
C GLY A 622 5.17 4.95 -21.12
N VAL A 623 5.46 5.86 -20.18
CA VAL A 623 5.49 7.31 -20.42
C VAL A 623 6.83 7.89 -19.99
N LEU A 624 7.41 8.74 -20.85
CA LEU A 624 8.65 9.45 -20.56
C LEU A 624 8.39 10.74 -19.76
N LYS A 625 8.97 10.81 -18.56
CA LYS A 625 8.90 11.95 -17.63
C LYS A 625 10.27 12.52 -17.33
N LYS A 626 10.31 13.77 -16.88
CA LYS A 626 11.53 14.45 -16.45
C LYS A 626 11.31 15.15 -15.10
N HIS A 627 12.27 14.97 -14.19
CA HIS A 627 12.28 15.67 -12.90
C HIS A 627 13.72 15.99 -12.47
N LYS A 628 13.98 17.26 -12.14
CA LYS A 628 15.31 17.78 -11.73
C LYS A 628 16.45 17.36 -12.66
N GLY A 629 16.22 17.40 -13.97
CA GLY A 629 17.23 17.06 -14.98
C GLY A 629 17.40 15.56 -15.25
N LYS A 630 16.80 14.67 -14.44
CA LYS A 630 16.80 13.22 -14.68
C LYS A 630 15.56 12.79 -15.45
N ARG A 631 15.72 11.83 -16.37
CA ARG A 631 14.62 11.21 -17.14
C ARG A 631 14.14 9.95 -16.44
N TYR A 632 12.84 9.67 -16.56
CA TYR A 632 12.19 8.51 -16.00
C TYR A 632 11.27 7.87 -17.05
N VAL A 633 11.38 6.56 -17.24
CA VAL A 633 10.39 5.79 -18.00
C VAL A 633 9.44 5.18 -16.98
N VAL A 634 8.15 5.52 -17.09
CA VAL A 634 7.11 5.09 -16.16
C VAL A 634 6.30 3.99 -16.80
N ILE A 635 6.38 2.77 -16.26
CA ILE A 635 5.56 1.63 -16.71
C ILE A 635 4.48 1.29 -15.67
N GLU A 636 3.39 0.68 -16.11
CA GLU A 636 2.25 0.34 -15.24
C GLU A 636 2.18 -1.17 -14.94
N ASP A 637 2.66 -2.01 -15.85
CA ASP A 637 2.51 -3.46 -15.78
C ASP A 637 3.85 -4.22 -15.76
N TRP A 638 3.91 -5.31 -15.01
CA TRP A 638 5.09 -6.18 -14.95
C TRP A 638 5.45 -6.83 -16.29
N SER A 639 4.50 -6.97 -17.23
CA SER A 639 4.78 -7.46 -18.59
C SER A 639 5.60 -6.49 -19.43
N GLU A 640 5.64 -5.21 -19.05
CA GLU A 640 6.41 -4.18 -19.74
C GLU A 640 7.85 -4.07 -19.21
N LEU A 641 8.21 -4.82 -18.15
CA LEU A 641 9.49 -4.65 -17.45
C LEU A 641 10.71 -4.79 -18.39
N ASP A 642 10.79 -5.88 -19.15
CA ASP A 642 11.97 -6.15 -19.98
C ASP A 642 12.13 -5.13 -21.12
N ILE A 643 11.00 -4.72 -21.74
CA ILE A 643 10.99 -3.70 -22.80
C ILE A 643 11.28 -2.32 -22.19
N GLY A 644 10.68 -2.01 -21.04
CA GLY A 644 10.87 -0.77 -20.32
C GLY A 644 12.31 -0.56 -19.85
N GLU A 645 13.01 -1.62 -19.43
CA GLU A 645 14.45 -1.55 -19.09
C GLU A 645 15.31 -1.23 -20.31
N ALA A 646 15.01 -1.85 -21.46
CA ALA A 646 15.71 -1.57 -22.71
C ALA A 646 15.49 -0.11 -23.16
N GLU A 647 14.25 0.37 -23.10
CA GLU A 647 13.88 1.75 -23.43
C GLU A 647 14.47 2.77 -22.45
N ALA A 648 14.45 2.48 -21.14
CA ALA A 648 15.06 3.32 -20.13
C ALA A 648 16.57 3.45 -20.37
N ARG A 649 17.26 2.35 -20.69
CA ARG A 649 18.68 2.37 -21.05
C ARG A 649 18.95 3.18 -22.31
N ARG A 650 18.15 2.99 -23.37
CA ARG A 650 18.26 3.74 -24.64
C ARG A 650 18.12 5.24 -24.42
N LEU A 651 17.18 5.67 -23.60
CA LEU A 651 16.84 7.07 -23.35
C LEU A 651 17.66 7.73 -22.23
N GLY A 652 18.57 6.99 -21.58
CA GLY A 652 19.33 7.46 -20.41
C GLY A 652 18.43 7.81 -19.23
N ALA A 653 17.36 7.04 -19.03
CA ALA A 653 16.32 7.26 -18.04
C ALA A 653 16.33 6.17 -16.94
N LYS A 654 15.76 6.48 -15.77
CA LYS A 654 15.50 5.49 -14.72
C LYS A 654 14.13 4.85 -14.93
N LEU A 655 14.03 3.52 -14.88
CA LEU A 655 12.75 2.83 -14.92
C LEU A 655 12.07 2.89 -13.55
N VAL A 656 10.81 3.32 -13.51
CA VAL A 656 10.02 3.47 -12.28
C VAL A 656 8.56 3.08 -12.51
N ALA A 657 7.86 2.79 -11.41
CA ALA A 657 6.42 2.62 -11.41
C ALA A 657 5.69 3.98 -11.40
N LYS A 658 4.39 3.95 -11.70
CA LYS A 658 3.48 5.09 -11.65
C LYS A 658 3.36 5.65 -10.22
N GLU A 659 3.05 6.94 -10.12
CA GLU A 659 2.77 7.59 -8.84
C GLU A 659 1.46 7.03 -8.23
N GLY A 660 1.49 6.66 -6.94
CA GLY A 660 0.30 6.22 -6.19
C GLY A 660 -0.03 4.72 -6.25
N THR A 661 0.91 3.87 -6.65
CA THR A 661 0.79 2.40 -6.69
C THR A 661 1.23 1.67 -5.43
#